data_AF-A0A7Y8LFT7-F1
#
_entry.id   AF-A0A7Y8LFT7-F1
#
_cell.length_a   1.000
_cell.length_b   1.000
_cell.length_c   1.000
_cell.angle_alpha   90.00
_cell.angle_beta   90.00
_cell.angle_gamma   90.00
#
_symmetry.space_group_name_H-M   'P 1'
#
loop_
_entity.id
_entity.type
_entity.pdbx_description
1 polymer ?
#
loop_
_entity_poly.entity_id
_entity_poly.type
_entity_poly.pdbx_seq_one_letter_code
_entity_poly.pdbx_strand_id
1 'polypeptide(L)'
;MNTQNKLFFIILLCSCSTLAYEITLTRIFSISLWYHFAFMIISIAMLGIGASGTFLSIFPKLRDVSLLGIYCLSLGAGISISYILSNQIPFDPVKLAWSNTQILYIGFYYITISIPFFITGLIISQSLSLYSQKSGLIYSADLIGAGLGAVGILSLMSFTAPENSVFVLSSIALISTFFCGSKKLITISIILIGLNISLIIFNPSFMNIRISPYKGLQTALRYPGAEHLKTYISFFSRIDTFISPASRFAPGLSFNYLEDLPKQIGFSIDGGNINSITDVRDKSSLKFLQYLPSALPYETSKKGNVLIIDSGGSIQSLIADYYGFSNIYKTERNPLLIEILQTDYNEFTGGLYSENTRTGLARSWLRNTNIKFDVIDIPLMSIIPSATFGISEDYGFTVEAFKEYISHLKPEGLLSINLFIIPPSRIELRILDTSITALSENGIKDIENHIATVRSWDTICILIKKSKFSSDDIKKIKVFTKKLGFDLIYYPGIKKEETNINIRMLSNEYYTLFKNLIDIKTRDDFLNNYLFDVKAVRDDNPFFYYYLKIRYIKDIYRIMGEKWQYFIEEGYILLAIFIQVFFMSIIFIFLPVIKLLKSRDEIINRHFYILPYFAFIAIGFMFIEITFVQKMILPLENPSYAMATVIVSILICSGIGSLLSYRFKNLQSTFICLIITFLIIYYSIFLPIFLEFILPYTLSVKVIMAFFIIMPIGFFMGIPFPNGLKIAGERNISLIPLAWAINGCLSVFAPILTIMIAIEFGFKRVFWIGALFYFLAFLCLSNHRNKRNRT
;
A
#
# COMPACT_ATOMS: atom_id res chain seq x y z
N MET A 1 -39.85 0.44 -16.59
CA MET A 1 -38.67 1.35 -16.47
C MET A 1 -38.41 2.06 -17.79
N ASN A 2 -38.27 3.40 -17.76
CA ASN A 2 -37.76 4.17 -18.89
C ASN A 2 -36.37 3.68 -19.31
N THR A 3 -36.05 3.77 -20.61
CA THR A 3 -34.75 3.35 -21.19
C THR A 3 -33.55 3.98 -20.48
N GLN A 4 -33.73 5.21 -19.96
CA GLN A 4 -32.69 5.92 -19.21
C GLN A 4 -32.40 5.28 -17.84
N ASN A 5 -33.45 4.89 -17.10
CA ASN A 5 -33.28 4.24 -15.81
C ASN A 5 -32.62 2.87 -16.01
N LYS A 6 -33.01 2.13 -17.05
CA LYS A 6 -32.37 0.85 -17.38
C LYS A 6 -30.86 1.01 -17.61
N LEU A 7 -30.45 1.97 -18.44
CA LEU A 7 -29.04 2.22 -18.72
C LEU A 7 -28.26 2.60 -17.46
N PHE A 8 -28.84 3.43 -16.60
CA PHE A 8 -28.23 3.81 -15.32
C PHE A 8 -27.96 2.58 -14.45
N PHE A 9 -28.96 1.70 -14.25
CA PHE A 9 -28.79 0.48 -13.44
C PHE A 9 -27.80 -0.51 -14.05
N ILE A 10 -27.78 -0.65 -15.38
CA ILE A 10 -26.81 -1.52 -16.07
C ILE A 10 -25.38 -1.06 -15.76
N ILE A 11 -25.09 0.22 -15.96
CA ILE A 11 -23.75 0.76 -15.74
C ILE A 11 -23.39 0.70 -14.26
N LEU A 12 -24.33 1.04 -13.37
CA LEU A 12 -24.13 0.96 -11.92
C LEU A 12 -23.76 -0.45 -11.47
N LEU A 13 -24.48 -1.49 -11.91
CA LEU A 13 -24.20 -2.88 -11.54
C LEU A 13 -22.89 -3.41 -12.13
N CYS A 14 -22.61 -3.08 -13.40
CA CYS A 14 -21.36 -3.46 -14.05
C CYS A 14 -20.17 -2.81 -13.35
N SER A 15 -20.19 -1.49 -13.13
CA SER A 15 -19.10 -0.77 -12.45
C SER A 15 -18.94 -1.18 -11.00
N CYS A 16 -20.04 -1.47 -10.29
CA CYS A 16 -20.02 -2.06 -8.94
C CYS A 16 -19.27 -3.39 -8.93
N SER A 17 -19.64 -4.31 -9.82
CA SER A 17 -19.01 -5.63 -9.90
C SER A 17 -17.54 -5.53 -10.30
N THR A 18 -17.21 -4.65 -11.24
CA THR A 18 -15.85 -4.51 -11.76
C THR A 18 -14.88 -3.90 -10.75
N LEU A 19 -15.25 -2.81 -10.05
CA LEU A 19 -14.36 -2.25 -9.02
C LEU A 19 -14.25 -3.18 -7.81
N ALA A 20 -15.34 -3.81 -7.40
CA ALA A 20 -15.29 -4.83 -6.35
C ALA A 20 -14.38 -6.01 -6.74
N TYR A 21 -14.38 -6.39 -8.03
CA TYR A 21 -13.52 -7.46 -8.54
C TYR A 21 -12.06 -7.05 -8.53
N GLU A 22 -11.75 -5.80 -8.89
CA GLU A 22 -10.41 -5.23 -8.77
C GLU A 22 -9.87 -5.33 -7.34
N ILE A 23 -10.66 -4.92 -6.34
CA ILE A 23 -10.30 -5.01 -4.92
C ILE A 23 -10.18 -6.47 -4.46
N THR A 24 -11.05 -7.36 -4.94
CA THR A 24 -10.97 -8.79 -4.62
C THR A 24 -9.67 -9.39 -5.16
N LEU A 25 -9.27 -9.02 -6.38
CA LEU A 25 -8.02 -9.46 -6.98
C LEU A 25 -6.81 -8.98 -6.18
N THR A 26 -6.80 -7.73 -5.66
CA THR A 26 -5.65 -7.26 -4.87
C THR A 26 -5.47 -8.10 -3.60
N ARG A 27 -6.57 -8.50 -2.96
CA ARG A 27 -6.54 -9.44 -1.83
C ARG A 27 -6.06 -10.83 -2.24
N ILE A 28 -6.60 -11.39 -3.32
CA ILE A 28 -6.21 -12.72 -3.83
C ILE A 28 -4.71 -12.74 -4.11
N PHE A 29 -4.16 -11.72 -4.76
CA PHE A 29 -2.73 -11.61 -5.05
C PHE A 29 -1.89 -11.37 -3.79
N SER A 30 -2.40 -10.62 -2.80
CA SER A 30 -1.76 -10.51 -1.48
C SER A 30 -1.56 -11.87 -0.83
N ILE A 31 -2.54 -12.77 -0.94
CA ILE A 31 -2.52 -14.12 -0.36
C ILE A 31 -1.71 -15.09 -1.24
N SER A 32 -1.90 -15.09 -2.56
CA SER A 32 -1.27 -16.06 -3.47
C SER A 32 0.21 -15.75 -3.72
N LEU A 33 0.53 -14.50 -4.00
CA LEU A 33 1.86 -14.02 -4.37
C LEU A 33 2.36 -13.11 -3.27
N TRP A 34 2.34 -11.81 -3.46
CA TRP A 34 2.64 -10.79 -2.45
C TRP A 34 1.77 -9.56 -2.74
N TYR A 35 1.51 -8.73 -1.73
CA TYR A 35 0.58 -7.61 -1.89
C TYR A 35 1.08 -6.56 -2.91
N HIS A 36 2.36 -6.53 -3.28
CA HIS A 36 2.92 -5.56 -4.25
C HIS A 36 2.29 -5.69 -5.65
N PHE A 37 1.77 -6.87 -5.98
CA PHE A 37 1.06 -7.08 -7.24
C PHE A 37 -0.32 -6.39 -7.27
N ALA A 38 -0.76 -5.76 -6.17
CA ALA A 38 -1.93 -4.89 -6.18
C ALA A 38 -1.79 -3.74 -7.19
N PHE A 39 -0.61 -3.10 -7.29
CA PHE A 39 -0.36 -2.06 -8.30
C PHE A 39 -0.45 -2.59 -9.74
N MET A 40 -0.04 -3.85 -9.94
CA MET A 40 -0.17 -4.51 -11.24
C MET A 40 -1.65 -4.69 -11.61
N ILE A 41 -2.50 -5.06 -10.66
CA ILE A 41 -3.94 -5.24 -10.90
C ILE A 41 -4.62 -3.92 -11.29
N ILE A 42 -4.37 -2.84 -10.54
CA ILE A 42 -4.89 -1.50 -10.89
C ILE A 42 -4.43 -1.13 -12.31
N SER A 43 -3.16 -1.41 -12.63
CA SER A 43 -2.62 -1.14 -13.95
C SER A 43 -3.31 -1.95 -15.05
N ILE A 44 -3.54 -3.25 -14.84
CA ILE A 44 -4.25 -4.14 -15.76
C ILE A 44 -5.70 -3.69 -15.95
N ALA A 45 -6.37 -3.29 -14.88
CA ALA A 45 -7.76 -2.82 -14.91
C ALA A 45 -7.91 -1.57 -15.78
N MET A 46 -7.11 -0.55 -15.50
CA MET A 46 -7.11 0.70 -16.25
C MET A 46 -6.64 0.50 -17.70
N LEU A 47 -5.68 -0.41 -17.94
CA LEU A 47 -5.24 -0.77 -19.29
C LEU A 47 -6.37 -1.43 -20.10
N GLY A 48 -7.11 -2.36 -19.50
CA GLY A 48 -8.28 -2.98 -20.13
C GLY A 48 -9.34 -1.93 -20.51
N ILE A 49 -9.69 -1.04 -19.56
CA ILE A 49 -10.64 0.05 -19.79
C ILE A 49 -10.15 1.03 -20.87
N GLY A 50 -8.85 1.36 -20.90
CA GLY A 50 -8.27 2.24 -21.91
C GLY A 50 -8.25 1.59 -23.30
N ALA A 51 -7.88 0.31 -23.37
CA ALA A 51 -7.83 -0.46 -24.62
C ALA A 51 -9.20 -0.60 -25.28
N SER A 52 -10.30 -0.62 -24.52
CA SER A 52 -11.66 -0.65 -25.05
C SER A 52 -11.98 0.60 -25.89
N GLY A 53 -11.51 1.77 -25.47
CA GLY A 53 -11.69 3.04 -26.19
C GLY A 53 -10.94 3.03 -27.52
N THR A 54 -9.70 2.54 -27.52
CA THR A 54 -8.91 2.34 -28.75
C THR A 54 -9.59 1.35 -29.68
N PHE A 55 -10.09 0.23 -29.16
CA PHE A 55 -10.79 -0.78 -29.94
C PHE A 55 -12.07 -0.23 -30.59
N LEU A 56 -12.92 0.47 -29.85
CA LEU A 56 -14.14 1.10 -30.40
C LEU A 56 -13.82 2.25 -31.37
N SER A 57 -12.67 2.91 -31.22
CA SER A 57 -12.18 3.91 -32.18
C SER A 57 -11.85 3.25 -33.54
N ILE A 58 -11.18 2.10 -33.51
CA ILE A 58 -10.76 1.35 -34.70
C ILE A 58 -11.94 0.62 -35.38
N PHE A 59 -12.89 0.10 -34.59
CA PHE A 59 -14.04 -0.68 -35.04
C PHE A 59 -15.37 0.00 -34.65
N PRO A 60 -15.76 1.10 -35.33
CA PRO A 60 -16.95 1.87 -34.96
C PRO A 60 -18.27 1.09 -35.09
N LYS A 61 -18.32 0.05 -35.92
CA LYS A 61 -19.50 -0.82 -36.10
C LYS A 61 -19.91 -1.56 -34.83
N LEU A 62 -19.01 -1.71 -33.87
CA LEU A 62 -19.27 -2.39 -32.59
C LEU A 62 -19.92 -1.46 -31.56
N ARG A 63 -20.17 -0.19 -31.91
CA ARG A 63 -20.91 0.78 -31.08
C ARG A 63 -22.41 0.65 -31.33
N ASP A 64 -22.99 -0.49 -30.97
CA ASP A 64 -24.41 -0.79 -31.21
C ASP A 64 -25.13 -1.18 -29.91
N VAL A 65 -26.23 -0.49 -29.60
CA VAL A 65 -27.08 -0.75 -28.41
C VAL A 65 -27.50 -2.22 -28.34
N SER A 66 -27.69 -2.89 -29.48
CA SER A 66 -28.08 -4.31 -29.54
C SER A 66 -27.05 -5.24 -28.87
N LEU A 67 -25.77 -4.86 -28.87
CA LEU A 67 -24.66 -5.63 -28.31
C LEU A 67 -24.53 -5.47 -26.79
N LEU A 68 -25.22 -4.50 -26.17
CA LEU A 68 -25.08 -4.20 -24.75
C LEU A 68 -25.41 -5.42 -23.87
N GLY A 69 -26.45 -6.18 -24.21
CA GLY A 69 -26.82 -7.40 -23.48
C GLY A 69 -25.77 -8.51 -23.58
N ILE A 70 -25.08 -8.60 -24.72
CA ILE A 70 -23.98 -9.55 -24.94
C ILE A 70 -22.79 -9.13 -24.09
N TYR A 71 -22.42 -7.85 -24.08
CA TYR A 71 -21.30 -7.36 -23.25
C TYR A 71 -21.56 -7.56 -21.75
N CYS A 72 -22.79 -7.34 -21.27
CA CYS A 72 -23.16 -7.59 -19.88
C CYS A 72 -22.99 -9.07 -19.51
N LEU A 73 -23.43 -9.98 -20.38
CA LEU A 73 -23.29 -11.42 -20.18
C LEU A 73 -21.80 -11.83 -20.22
N SER A 74 -21.05 -11.31 -21.18
CA SER A 74 -19.61 -11.55 -21.32
C SER A 74 -18.81 -11.00 -20.13
N LEU A 75 -19.24 -9.90 -19.51
CA LEU A 75 -18.60 -9.37 -18.31
C LEU A 75 -18.75 -10.35 -17.14
N GLY A 76 -19.98 -10.79 -16.87
CA GLY A 76 -20.26 -11.74 -15.80
C GLY A 76 -19.51 -13.06 -15.98
N ALA A 77 -19.56 -13.64 -17.18
CA ALA A 77 -18.78 -14.84 -17.51
C ALA A 77 -17.26 -14.57 -17.43
N GLY A 78 -16.81 -13.40 -17.92
CA GLY A 78 -15.41 -12.99 -17.95
C GLY A 78 -14.80 -12.85 -16.57
N ILE A 79 -15.55 -12.38 -15.56
CA ILE A 79 -15.08 -12.31 -14.16
C ILE A 79 -14.77 -13.72 -13.65
N SER A 80 -15.71 -14.66 -13.71
CA SER A 80 -15.49 -16.04 -13.22
C SER A 80 -14.39 -16.76 -13.99
N ILE A 81 -14.41 -16.67 -15.33
CA ILE A 81 -13.42 -17.35 -16.19
C ILE A 81 -12.03 -16.77 -15.98
N SER A 82 -11.89 -15.44 -15.93
CA SER A 82 -10.58 -14.81 -15.74
C SER A 82 -9.94 -15.23 -14.42
N TYR A 83 -10.72 -15.30 -13.33
CA TYR A 83 -10.22 -15.78 -12.05
C TYR A 83 -9.74 -17.24 -12.12
N ILE A 84 -10.58 -18.16 -12.62
CA ILE A 84 -10.23 -19.58 -12.71
C ILE A 84 -8.97 -19.78 -13.55
N LEU A 85 -8.88 -19.13 -14.72
CA LEU A 85 -7.70 -19.21 -15.58
C LEU A 85 -6.47 -18.63 -14.89
N SER A 86 -6.61 -17.48 -14.22
CA SER A 86 -5.51 -16.82 -13.50
C SER A 86 -4.94 -17.68 -12.37
N ASN A 87 -5.77 -18.49 -11.70
CA ASN A 87 -5.35 -19.39 -10.63
C ASN A 87 -4.57 -20.61 -11.17
N GLN A 88 -4.76 -20.95 -12.45
CA GLN A 88 -4.06 -22.06 -13.12
C GLN A 88 -2.69 -21.65 -13.67
N ILE A 89 -2.43 -20.36 -13.86
CA ILE A 89 -1.14 -19.87 -14.36
C ILE A 89 -0.04 -20.16 -13.30
N PRO A 90 1.00 -20.97 -13.61
CA PRO A 90 2.02 -21.37 -12.65
C PRO A 90 3.13 -20.32 -12.54
N PHE A 91 2.74 -19.07 -12.30
CA PHE A 91 3.67 -17.97 -12.10
C PHE A 91 4.24 -17.98 -10.69
N ASP A 92 5.53 -17.73 -10.58
CA ASP A 92 6.18 -17.48 -9.32
C ASP A 92 7.25 -16.39 -9.47
N PRO A 93 7.09 -15.24 -8.80
CA PRO A 93 8.04 -14.14 -8.80
C PRO A 93 9.48 -14.56 -8.48
N VAL A 94 9.68 -15.52 -7.58
CA VAL A 94 11.03 -15.98 -7.18
C VAL A 94 11.74 -16.66 -8.35
N LYS A 95 10.98 -17.30 -9.26
CA LYS A 95 11.53 -18.00 -10.44
C LYS A 95 11.93 -17.05 -11.57
N LEU A 96 11.55 -15.77 -11.54
CA LEU A 96 11.96 -14.78 -12.55
C LEU A 96 13.49 -14.69 -12.66
N ALA A 97 14.18 -14.98 -11.56
CA ALA A 97 15.63 -15.06 -11.45
C ALA A 97 16.33 -15.94 -12.49
N TRP A 98 15.72 -17.09 -12.82
CA TRP A 98 16.38 -18.15 -13.57
C TRP A 98 15.49 -18.73 -14.69
N SER A 99 14.27 -18.22 -14.86
CA SER A 99 13.29 -18.78 -15.80
C SER A 99 12.56 -17.70 -16.59
N ASN A 100 12.99 -17.49 -17.84
CA ASN A 100 12.38 -16.51 -18.75
C ASN A 100 10.91 -16.84 -19.10
N THR A 101 10.47 -18.09 -18.91
CA THR A 101 9.05 -18.48 -19.10
C THR A 101 8.11 -17.75 -18.15
N GLN A 102 8.61 -17.29 -17.00
CA GLN A 102 7.84 -16.50 -16.04
C GLN A 102 7.39 -15.15 -16.62
N ILE A 103 8.17 -14.56 -17.52
CA ILE A 103 7.79 -13.33 -18.24
C ILE A 103 6.56 -13.59 -19.13
N LEU A 104 6.50 -14.76 -19.78
CA LEU A 104 5.32 -15.17 -20.55
C LEU A 104 4.08 -15.35 -19.66
N TYR A 105 4.25 -15.91 -18.45
CA TYR A 105 3.15 -16.04 -17.48
C TYR A 105 2.63 -14.68 -17.00
N ILE A 106 3.50 -13.68 -16.81
CA ILE A 106 3.05 -12.30 -16.57
C ILE A 106 2.20 -11.81 -17.75
N GLY A 107 2.63 -12.04 -18.99
CA GLY A 107 1.84 -11.72 -20.18
C GLY A 107 0.45 -12.38 -20.16
N PHE A 108 0.36 -13.66 -19.79
CA PHE A 108 -0.93 -14.35 -19.65
C PHE A 108 -1.80 -13.78 -18.54
N TYR A 109 -1.23 -13.32 -17.41
CA TYR A 109 -2.00 -12.60 -16.39
C TYR A 109 -2.58 -11.30 -16.93
N TYR A 110 -1.76 -10.48 -17.60
CA TYR A 110 -2.20 -9.22 -18.18
C TYR A 110 -3.36 -9.45 -19.15
N ILE A 111 -3.25 -10.45 -20.03
CA ILE A 111 -4.32 -10.77 -20.99
C ILE A 111 -5.57 -11.27 -20.25
N THR A 112 -5.42 -12.27 -19.39
CA THR A 112 -6.56 -12.95 -18.74
C THR A 112 -7.35 -12.00 -17.85
N ILE A 113 -6.65 -11.24 -17.01
CA ILE A 113 -7.28 -10.34 -16.04
C ILE A 113 -7.82 -9.08 -16.73
N SER A 114 -7.20 -8.59 -17.81
CA SER A 114 -7.71 -7.39 -18.51
C SER A 114 -9.06 -7.60 -19.20
N ILE A 115 -9.45 -8.84 -19.53
CA ILE A 115 -10.69 -9.15 -20.25
C ILE A 115 -11.95 -8.54 -19.60
N PRO A 116 -12.30 -8.81 -18.32
CA PRO A 116 -13.49 -8.22 -17.69
C PRO A 116 -13.43 -6.68 -17.64
N PHE A 117 -12.26 -6.09 -17.42
CA PHE A 117 -12.08 -4.63 -17.42
C PHE A 117 -12.24 -4.03 -18.82
N PHE A 118 -11.74 -4.71 -19.85
CA PHE A 118 -11.95 -4.35 -21.25
C PHE A 118 -13.43 -4.37 -21.63
N ILE A 119 -14.16 -5.42 -21.24
CA ILE A 119 -15.61 -5.52 -21.50
C ILE A 119 -16.37 -4.41 -20.75
N THR A 120 -16.00 -4.12 -19.50
CA THR A 120 -16.57 -2.98 -18.74
C THR A 120 -16.34 -1.67 -19.48
N GLY A 121 -15.11 -1.46 -19.97
CA GLY A 121 -14.78 -0.32 -20.81
C GLY A 121 -15.58 -0.26 -22.11
N LEU A 122 -15.93 -1.39 -22.73
CA LEU A 122 -16.81 -1.41 -23.92
C LEU A 122 -18.22 -0.93 -23.57
N ILE A 123 -18.78 -1.44 -22.47
CA ILE A 123 -20.12 -1.05 -21.97
C ILE A 123 -20.19 0.46 -21.74
N ILE A 124 -19.22 1.02 -21.03
CA ILE A 124 -19.21 2.44 -20.66
C ILE A 124 -18.89 3.32 -21.87
N SER A 125 -17.80 3.03 -22.60
CA SER A 125 -17.34 3.87 -23.72
C SER A 125 -18.35 3.91 -24.87
N GLN A 126 -19.02 2.79 -25.16
CA GLN A 126 -20.13 2.77 -26.11
C GLN A 126 -21.31 3.60 -25.61
N SER A 127 -21.71 3.44 -24.35
CA SER A 127 -22.84 4.18 -23.77
C SER A 127 -22.59 5.70 -23.81
N LEU A 128 -21.37 6.13 -23.47
CA LEU A 128 -20.94 7.53 -23.58
C LEU A 128 -20.92 8.03 -25.03
N SER A 129 -20.53 7.17 -25.98
CA SER A 129 -20.53 7.52 -27.40
C SER A 129 -21.95 7.72 -27.94
N LEU A 130 -22.88 6.84 -27.60
CA LEU A 130 -24.26 6.87 -28.10
C LEU A 130 -25.14 7.92 -27.41
N TYR A 131 -24.84 8.25 -26.15
CA TYR A 131 -25.62 9.18 -25.34
C TYR A 131 -24.75 10.31 -24.77
N SER A 132 -23.91 10.92 -25.59
CA SER A 132 -22.95 11.98 -25.20
C SER A 132 -23.61 13.18 -24.48
N GLN A 133 -24.83 13.53 -24.86
CA GLN A 133 -25.63 14.58 -24.20
C GLN A 133 -26.04 14.24 -22.75
N LYS A 134 -25.94 12.97 -22.37
CA LYS A 134 -26.23 12.42 -21.04
C LYS A 134 -24.97 11.86 -20.38
N SER A 135 -23.79 12.30 -20.82
CA SER A 135 -22.49 11.87 -20.26
C SER A 135 -22.44 11.99 -18.73
N GLY A 136 -23.01 13.06 -18.16
CA GLY A 136 -23.07 13.24 -16.70
C GLY A 136 -23.91 12.19 -15.97
N LEU A 137 -25.01 11.71 -16.56
CA LEU A 137 -25.82 10.65 -15.96
C LEU A 137 -25.09 9.30 -16.02
N ILE A 138 -24.46 9.00 -17.15
CA ILE A 138 -23.73 7.74 -17.36
C ILE A 138 -22.49 7.67 -16.48
N TYR A 139 -21.71 8.75 -16.44
CA TYR A 139 -20.51 8.84 -15.61
C TYR A 139 -20.87 8.85 -14.11
N SER A 140 -22.00 9.44 -13.74
CA SER A 140 -22.54 9.32 -12.38
C SER A 140 -22.86 7.86 -12.01
N ALA A 141 -23.54 7.12 -12.89
CA ALA A 141 -23.85 5.71 -12.66
C ALA A 141 -22.60 4.86 -12.47
N ASP A 142 -21.58 5.11 -13.30
CA ASP A 142 -20.28 4.44 -13.26
C ASP A 142 -19.58 4.67 -11.92
N LEU A 143 -19.38 5.94 -11.54
CA LEU A 143 -18.66 6.29 -10.31
C LEU A 143 -19.41 5.90 -9.03
N ILE A 144 -20.74 6.09 -8.97
CA ILE A 144 -21.53 5.67 -7.81
C ILE A 144 -21.54 4.14 -7.72
N GLY A 145 -21.71 3.44 -8.85
CA GLY A 145 -21.65 1.99 -8.90
C GLY A 145 -20.32 1.46 -8.39
N ALA A 146 -19.23 1.98 -8.93
CA ALA A 146 -17.87 1.66 -8.48
C ALA A 146 -17.71 1.92 -6.97
N GLY A 147 -18.09 3.10 -6.47
CA GLY A 147 -18.04 3.41 -5.03
C GLY A 147 -18.86 2.46 -4.15
N LEU A 148 -20.07 2.07 -4.58
CA LEU A 148 -20.87 1.07 -3.88
C LEU A 148 -20.22 -0.32 -3.90
N GLY A 149 -19.58 -0.69 -5.01
CA GLY A 149 -18.80 -1.93 -5.11
C GLY A 149 -17.63 -1.97 -4.13
N ALA A 150 -16.90 -0.86 -3.99
CA ALA A 150 -15.80 -0.73 -3.04
C ALA A 150 -16.24 -0.87 -1.57
N VAL A 151 -17.40 -0.34 -1.18
CA VAL A 151 -17.95 -0.56 0.17
C VAL A 151 -18.49 -1.98 0.33
N GLY A 152 -19.24 -2.45 -0.67
CA GLY A 152 -19.93 -3.73 -0.63
C GLY A 152 -18.96 -4.90 -0.48
N ILE A 153 -17.81 -4.85 -1.15
CA ILE A 153 -16.83 -5.94 -1.10
C ILE A 153 -16.17 -6.09 0.28
N LEU A 154 -15.91 -4.98 0.99
CA LEU A 154 -15.34 -5.04 2.35
C LEU A 154 -16.29 -5.73 3.33
N SER A 155 -17.58 -5.46 3.19
CA SER A 155 -18.61 -6.13 3.97
C SER A 155 -18.72 -7.62 3.60
N LEU A 156 -18.71 -7.93 2.29
CA LEU A 156 -18.80 -9.31 1.80
C LEU A 156 -17.62 -10.17 2.30
N MET A 157 -16.40 -9.66 2.19
CA MET A 157 -15.17 -10.36 2.61
C MET A 157 -15.03 -10.53 4.12
N SER A 158 -15.87 -9.87 4.92
CA SER A 158 -15.93 -10.13 6.37
C SER A 158 -16.60 -11.47 6.69
N PHE A 159 -17.37 -12.04 5.76
CA PHE A 159 -18.12 -13.29 5.94
C PHE A 159 -17.71 -14.40 4.97
N THR A 160 -17.14 -14.05 3.80
CA THR A 160 -16.78 -15.00 2.76
C THR A 160 -15.30 -14.93 2.40
N ALA A 161 -14.71 -16.07 2.04
CA ALA A 161 -13.36 -16.13 1.50
C ALA A 161 -13.26 -15.34 0.16
N PRO A 162 -12.09 -14.72 -0.15
CA PRO A 162 -11.92 -13.89 -1.35
C PRO A 162 -12.29 -14.58 -2.66
N GLU A 163 -12.01 -15.88 -2.78
CA GLU A 163 -12.35 -16.72 -3.94
C GLU A 163 -13.87 -16.78 -4.19
N ASN A 164 -14.68 -16.88 -3.14
CA ASN A 164 -16.14 -16.94 -3.25
C ASN A 164 -16.73 -15.59 -3.65
N SER A 165 -16.12 -14.49 -3.19
CA SER A 165 -16.54 -13.14 -3.55
C SER A 165 -16.52 -12.92 -5.07
N VAL A 166 -15.56 -13.51 -5.80
CA VAL A 166 -15.49 -13.41 -7.27
C VAL A 166 -16.79 -13.88 -7.95
N PHE A 167 -17.33 -15.02 -7.51
CA PHE A 167 -18.53 -15.62 -8.10
C PHE A 167 -19.81 -14.86 -7.72
N VAL A 168 -19.83 -14.24 -6.53
CA VAL A 168 -20.89 -13.30 -6.15
C VAL A 168 -20.88 -12.08 -7.07
N LEU A 169 -19.71 -11.49 -7.31
CA LEU A 169 -19.55 -10.32 -8.18
C LEU A 169 -19.87 -10.64 -9.65
N SER A 170 -19.46 -11.80 -10.14
CA SER A 170 -19.89 -12.30 -11.46
C SER A 170 -21.42 -12.35 -11.56
N SER A 171 -22.10 -12.83 -10.52
CA SER A 171 -23.56 -12.93 -10.49
C SER A 171 -24.23 -11.55 -10.49
N ILE A 172 -23.66 -10.56 -9.79
CA ILE A 172 -24.14 -9.17 -9.84
C ILE A 172 -24.01 -8.58 -11.26
N ALA A 173 -22.89 -8.82 -11.94
CA ALA A 173 -22.72 -8.41 -13.33
C ALA A 173 -23.72 -9.10 -14.26
N LEU A 174 -24.01 -10.40 -14.06
CA LEU A 174 -24.99 -11.15 -14.86
C LEU A 174 -26.43 -10.64 -14.70
N ILE A 175 -26.79 -10.09 -13.54
CA ILE A 175 -28.11 -9.47 -13.31
C ILE A 175 -28.32 -8.26 -14.24
N SER A 176 -27.25 -7.55 -14.64
CA SER A 176 -27.37 -6.42 -15.58
C SER A 176 -27.98 -6.84 -16.93
N THR A 177 -27.77 -8.10 -17.36
CA THR A 177 -28.37 -8.67 -18.58
C THR A 177 -29.90 -8.71 -18.53
N PHE A 178 -30.53 -8.72 -17.36
CA PHE A 178 -32.00 -8.69 -17.26
C PHE A 178 -32.62 -7.36 -17.73
N PHE A 179 -31.83 -6.28 -17.74
CA PHE A 179 -32.31 -4.95 -18.12
C PHE A 179 -32.15 -4.65 -19.63
N CYS A 180 -31.23 -5.33 -20.32
CA CYS A 180 -30.90 -5.08 -21.74
C CYS A 180 -30.87 -6.34 -22.64
N GLY A 181 -30.84 -7.54 -22.08
CA GLY A 181 -30.71 -8.79 -22.82
C GLY A 181 -32.00 -9.29 -23.47
N SER A 182 -31.86 -10.06 -24.54
CA SER A 182 -32.96 -10.83 -25.12
C SER A 182 -33.34 -12.01 -24.22
N LYS A 183 -34.54 -12.60 -24.39
CA LYS A 183 -34.98 -13.78 -23.61
C LYS A 183 -33.92 -14.89 -23.56
N LYS A 184 -33.23 -15.16 -24.68
CA LYS A 184 -32.14 -16.14 -24.77
C LYS A 184 -30.95 -15.77 -23.87
N LEU A 185 -30.51 -14.50 -23.90
CA LEU A 185 -29.41 -14.03 -23.06
C LEU A 185 -29.77 -14.06 -21.57
N ILE A 186 -31.01 -13.73 -21.23
CA ILE A 186 -31.54 -13.82 -19.87
C ILE A 186 -31.49 -15.26 -19.36
N THR A 187 -31.95 -16.24 -20.17
CA THR A 187 -31.89 -17.66 -19.80
C THR A 187 -30.45 -18.12 -19.57
N ILE A 188 -29.52 -17.74 -20.44
CA ILE A 188 -28.09 -18.08 -20.27
C ILE A 188 -27.54 -17.44 -18.99
N SER A 189 -27.88 -16.17 -18.71
CA SER A 189 -27.49 -15.48 -17.49
C SER A 189 -27.98 -16.21 -16.23
N ILE A 190 -29.24 -16.67 -16.20
CA ILE A 190 -29.79 -17.46 -15.09
C ILE A 190 -29.02 -18.78 -14.90
N ILE A 191 -28.69 -19.48 -15.99
CA ILE A 191 -27.89 -20.72 -15.93
C ILE A 191 -26.50 -20.45 -15.32
N LEU A 192 -25.84 -19.37 -15.76
CA LEU A 192 -24.52 -19.00 -15.25
C LEU A 192 -24.57 -18.56 -13.77
N ILE A 193 -25.62 -17.86 -13.34
CA ILE A 193 -25.85 -17.54 -11.93
C ILE A 193 -26.05 -18.83 -11.11
N GLY A 194 -26.85 -19.77 -11.61
CA GLY A 194 -27.02 -21.09 -10.97
C GLY A 194 -25.72 -21.87 -10.86
N LEU A 195 -24.87 -21.81 -11.90
CA LEU A 195 -23.53 -22.41 -11.88
C LEU A 195 -22.62 -21.73 -10.84
N ASN A 196 -22.59 -20.40 -10.78
CA ASN A 196 -21.82 -19.66 -9.76
C ASN A 196 -22.27 -20.04 -8.34
N ILE A 197 -23.57 -20.13 -8.08
CA ILE A 197 -24.11 -20.57 -6.79
C ILE A 197 -23.67 -22.01 -6.47
N SER A 198 -23.76 -22.91 -7.45
CA SER A 198 -23.27 -24.29 -7.31
C SER A 198 -21.78 -24.33 -6.96
N LEU A 199 -20.95 -23.54 -7.64
CA LEU A 199 -19.51 -23.46 -7.38
C LEU A 199 -19.20 -22.97 -5.96
N ILE A 200 -19.93 -21.97 -5.47
CA ILE A 200 -19.79 -21.46 -4.09
C ILE A 200 -20.17 -22.54 -3.06
N ILE A 201 -21.25 -23.30 -3.30
CA ILE A 201 -21.73 -24.32 -2.35
C ILE A 201 -20.80 -25.54 -2.31
N PHE A 202 -20.36 -26.04 -3.47
CA PHE A 202 -19.52 -27.25 -3.54
C PHE A 202 -18.03 -26.98 -3.34
N ASN A 203 -17.59 -25.73 -3.52
CA ASN A 203 -16.22 -25.25 -3.37
C ASN A 203 -15.13 -26.23 -3.87
N PRO A 204 -15.10 -26.53 -5.19
CA PRO A 204 -14.13 -27.46 -5.76
C PRO A 204 -12.69 -26.94 -5.61
N SER A 205 -11.73 -27.87 -5.50
CA SER A 205 -10.32 -27.55 -5.18
C SER A 205 -9.62 -26.60 -6.15
N PHE A 206 -10.04 -26.55 -7.42
CA PHE A 206 -9.47 -25.62 -8.41
C PHE A 206 -9.83 -24.15 -8.16
N MET A 207 -10.82 -23.88 -7.30
CA MET A 207 -11.18 -22.53 -6.86
C MET A 207 -10.31 -22.04 -5.71
N ASN A 208 -9.64 -22.93 -4.97
CA ASN A 208 -8.84 -22.52 -3.83
C ASN A 208 -7.64 -21.69 -4.30
N ILE A 209 -7.35 -20.60 -3.58
CA ILE A 209 -6.23 -19.72 -3.89
C ILE A 209 -4.92 -20.51 -3.80
N ARG A 210 -4.17 -20.57 -4.91
CA ARG A 210 -2.86 -21.21 -4.93
C ARG A 210 -1.79 -20.28 -4.34
N ILE A 211 -1.35 -20.58 -3.12
CA ILE A 211 -0.26 -19.85 -2.46
C ILE A 211 1.09 -20.26 -3.06
N SER A 212 1.95 -19.28 -3.35
CA SER A 212 3.31 -19.53 -3.85
C SER A 212 4.06 -20.49 -2.92
N PRO A 213 4.77 -21.48 -3.47
CA PRO A 213 5.61 -22.39 -2.69
C PRO A 213 6.76 -21.73 -1.93
N TYR A 214 7.17 -20.51 -2.29
CA TYR A 214 8.27 -19.78 -1.64
C TYR A 214 7.80 -18.80 -0.58
N LYS A 215 6.49 -18.71 -0.35
CA LYS A 215 5.95 -17.94 0.76
C LYS A 215 6.30 -18.57 2.10
N GLY A 216 6.41 -17.75 3.14
CA GLY A 216 6.90 -18.19 4.45
C GLY A 216 6.04 -19.30 5.04
N LEU A 217 4.71 -19.21 4.91
CA LEU A 217 3.79 -20.28 5.33
C LEU A 217 4.05 -21.61 4.60
N GLN A 218 4.12 -21.59 3.26
CA GLN A 218 4.34 -22.80 2.46
C GLN A 218 5.73 -23.39 2.71
N THR A 219 6.72 -22.54 2.95
CA THR A 219 8.08 -22.94 3.31
C THR A 219 8.09 -23.63 4.68
N ALA A 220 7.40 -23.06 5.67
CA ALA A 220 7.30 -23.65 7.01
C ALA A 220 6.60 -25.01 7.02
N LEU A 221 5.53 -25.16 6.22
CA LEU A 221 4.75 -26.39 6.12
C LEU A 221 5.46 -27.52 5.35
N ARG A 222 6.57 -27.23 4.68
CA ARG A 222 7.40 -28.25 4.00
C ARG A 222 8.36 -28.98 4.94
N TYR A 223 8.61 -28.44 6.13
CA TYR A 223 9.49 -29.09 7.09
C TYR A 223 8.85 -30.39 7.60
N PRO A 224 9.62 -31.48 7.79
CA PRO A 224 9.10 -32.70 8.37
C PRO A 224 8.47 -32.45 9.75
N GLY A 225 7.28 -33.00 9.97
CA GLY A 225 6.52 -32.81 11.21
C GLY A 225 5.83 -31.45 11.33
N ALA A 226 5.79 -30.65 10.26
CA ALA A 226 5.00 -29.42 10.24
C ALA A 226 3.50 -29.73 10.07
N GLU A 227 2.67 -28.99 10.79
CA GLU A 227 1.21 -29.15 10.81
C GLU A 227 0.55 -27.77 10.76
N HIS A 228 -0.41 -27.60 9.85
CA HIS A 228 -1.27 -26.42 9.83
C HIS A 228 -2.38 -26.59 10.87
N LEU A 229 -2.55 -25.61 11.75
CA LEU A 229 -3.50 -25.68 12.86
C LEU A 229 -4.85 -25.06 12.48
N LYS A 230 -4.84 -23.77 12.13
CA LYS A 230 -6.07 -22.99 11.92
C LYS A 230 -5.82 -21.76 11.05
N THR A 231 -6.80 -21.44 10.21
CA THR A 231 -6.85 -20.20 9.41
C THR A 231 -7.92 -19.27 9.97
N TYR A 232 -7.55 -18.01 10.18
CA TYR A 232 -8.44 -16.93 10.58
C TYR A 232 -8.51 -15.92 9.44
N ILE A 233 -9.70 -15.39 9.18
CA ILE A 233 -9.95 -14.48 8.06
C ILE A 233 -10.66 -13.24 8.59
N SER A 234 -10.16 -12.09 8.13
CA SER A 234 -10.85 -10.81 8.19
C SER A 234 -10.87 -10.20 6.79
N PHE A 235 -11.61 -9.12 6.60
CA PHE A 235 -11.64 -8.42 5.31
C PHE A 235 -10.26 -7.85 4.89
N PHE A 236 -9.32 -7.65 5.83
CA PHE A 236 -8.01 -7.03 5.55
C PHE A 236 -6.82 -7.98 5.72
N SER A 237 -6.93 -9.06 6.50
CA SER A 237 -5.82 -10.01 6.72
C SER A 237 -6.29 -11.45 6.90
N ARG A 238 -5.44 -12.40 6.51
CA ARG A 238 -5.60 -13.84 6.75
C ARG A 238 -4.44 -14.25 7.65
N ILE A 239 -4.73 -14.89 8.77
CA ILE A 239 -3.70 -15.38 9.70
C ILE A 239 -3.77 -16.90 9.71
N ASP A 240 -2.66 -17.55 9.36
CA ASP A 240 -2.52 -19.00 9.45
C ASP A 240 -1.60 -19.33 10.60
N THR A 241 -2.04 -20.22 11.48
CA THR A 241 -1.25 -20.74 12.61
C THR A 241 -0.80 -22.17 12.32
N PHE A 242 0.41 -22.52 12.71
CA PHE A 242 1.04 -23.79 12.37
C PHE A 242 2.13 -24.19 13.36
N ILE A 243 2.38 -25.48 13.47
CA ILE A 243 3.54 -26.05 14.15
C ILE A 243 4.57 -26.37 13.07
N SER A 244 5.82 -25.94 13.26
CA SER A 244 6.91 -26.28 12.35
C SER A 244 8.25 -26.14 13.08
N PRO A 245 9.25 -26.99 12.77
CA PRO A 245 10.64 -26.74 13.18
C PRO A 245 11.17 -25.37 12.74
N ALA A 246 10.60 -24.78 11.68
CA ALA A 246 10.95 -23.43 11.21
C ALA A 246 10.39 -22.31 12.08
N SER A 247 9.43 -22.59 12.99
CA SER A 247 8.80 -21.59 13.86
C SER A 247 9.61 -21.24 15.11
N ARG A 248 10.89 -21.64 15.17
CA ARG A 248 11.82 -21.35 16.27
C ARG A 248 12.39 -19.94 16.12
N PHE A 249 11.89 -19.00 16.92
CA PHE A 249 12.23 -17.59 16.85
C PHE A 249 12.91 -17.11 18.14
N ALA A 250 14.22 -16.87 18.05
CA ALA A 250 15.05 -16.29 19.10
C ALA A 250 16.19 -15.47 18.45
N PRO A 251 15.85 -14.34 17.83
CA PRO A 251 16.79 -13.60 16.98
C PRO A 251 17.95 -13.01 17.80
N GLY A 252 19.19 -13.24 17.35
CA GLY A 252 20.38 -12.80 18.06
C GLY A 252 20.71 -13.52 19.35
N LEU A 253 20.05 -14.65 19.62
CA LEU A 253 20.33 -15.46 20.81
C LEU A 253 21.83 -15.70 20.96
N SER A 254 22.34 -15.37 22.15
CA SER A 254 23.74 -15.58 22.50
C SER A 254 24.13 -17.04 22.37
N PHE A 255 25.31 -17.31 21.80
CA PHE A 255 25.90 -18.65 21.76
C PHE A 255 26.22 -19.23 23.14
N ASN A 256 26.12 -18.43 24.21
CA ASN A 256 26.26 -18.91 25.59
C ASN A 256 24.98 -19.59 26.12
N TYR A 257 23.87 -19.56 25.37
CA TYR A 257 22.65 -20.26 25.73
C TYR A 257 22.63 -21.65 25.09
N LEU A 258 22.55 -22.70 25.92
CA LEU A 258 22.68 -24.11 25.50
C LEU A 258 21.45 -24.97 25.84
N GLU A 259 20.42 -24.35 26.43
CA GLU A 259 19.18 -25.04 26.81
C GLU A 259 18.17 -25.01 25.65
N ASP A 260 17.11 -25.82 25.74
CA ASP A 260 16.07 -25.85 24.71
C ASP A 260 15.15 -24.62 24.79
N LEU A 261 14.72 -24.15 23.62
CA LEU A 261 13.69 -23.12 23.55
C LEU A 261 12.32 -23.70 23.95
N PRO A 262 11.44 -22.89 24.59
CA PRO A 262 10.05 -23.26 24.80
C PRO A 262 9.35 -23.61 23.50
N LYS A 263 8.22 -24.32 23.63
CA LYS A 263 7.35 -24.58 22.48
C LYS A 263 6.90 -23.24 21.88
N GLN A 264 6.96 -23.15 20.56
CA GLN A 264 6.54 -21.97 19.81
C GLN A 264 5.55 -22.37 18.72
N ILE A 265 4.45 -21.63 18.62
CA ILE A 265 3.45 -21.77 17.56
C ILE A 265 3.77 -20.74 16.50
N GLY A 266 3.97 -21.20 15.27
CA GLY A 266 4.19 -20.34 14.12
C GLY A 266 2.89 -19.65 13.70
N PHE A 267 3.00 -18.41 13.25
CA PHE A 267 1.92 -17.75 12.53
C PHE A 267 2.44 -16.95 11.34
N SER A 268 1.60 -16.81 10.33
CA SER A 268 1.89 -16.03 9.12
C SER A 268 0.69 -15.20 8.73
N ILE A 269 0.93 -13.94 8.36
CA ILE A 269 -0.08 -13.02 7.84
C ILE A 269 -0.02 -13.07 6.31
N ASP A 270 -1.14 -13.41 5.66
CA ASP A 270 -1.30 -13.61 4.22
C ASP A 270 -0.31 -14.60 3.60
N GLY A 271 0.19 -15.55 4.40
CA GLY A 271 1.25 -16.47 3.98
C GLY A 271 2.64 -15.83 3.85
N GLY A 272 2.82 -14.59 4.32
CA GLY A 272 4.10 -13.87 4.36
C GLY A 272 5.09 -14.45 5.38
N ASN A 273 5.84 -13.57 6.06
CA ASN A 273 6.91 -13.97 6.99
C ASN A 273 6.40 -14.88 8.12
N ILE A 274 7.29 -15.76 8.57
CA ILE A 274 7.06 -16.65 9.72
C ILE A 274 7.31 -15.85 10.99
N ASN A 275 6.33 -15.83 11.87
CA ASN A 275 6.43 -15.28 13.22
C ASN A 275 6.10 -16.37 14.23
N SER A 276 6.34 -16.12 15.51
CA SER A 276 6.10 -17.11 16.57
C SER A 276 5.29 -16.52 17.72
N ILE A 277 4.49 -17.36 18.36
CA ILE A 277 3.90 -17.15 19.69
C ILE A 277 4.64 -18.12 20.61
N THR A 278 5.11 -17.66 21.77
CA THR A 278 5.91 -18.49 22.70
C THR A 278 5.06 -18.99 23.87
N ASP A 279 5.23 -20.26 24.22
CA ASP A 279 4.58 -20.89 25.38
C ASP A 279 5.20 -20.37 26.67
N VAL A 280 4.38 -19.82 27.57
CA VAL A 280 4.85 -19.27 28.85
C VAL A 280 4.48 -20.13 30.06
N ARG A 281 3.80 -21.26 29.85
CA ARG A 281 3.28 -22.09 30.94
C ARG A 281 4.41 -22.68 31.79
N ASP A 282 5.54 -23.00 31.17
CA ASP A 282 6.77 -23.37 31.87
C ASP A 282 7.72 -22.17 31.99
N LYS A 283 7.68 -21.47 33.14
CA LYS A 283 8.54 -20.32 33.40
C LYS A 283 10.04 -20.63 33.37
N SER A 284 10.44 -21.89 33.63
CA SER A 284 11.85 -22.26 33.62
C SER A 284 12.46 -22.20 32.22
N SER A 285 11.67 -22.53 31.20
CA SER A 285 12.04 -22.46 29.80
C SER A 285 12.23 -21.03 29.26
N LEU A 286 11.74 -20.00 29.98
CA LEU A 286 11.84 -18.59 29.57
C LEU A 286 13.23 -17.98 29.83
N LYS A 287 14.17 -18.76 30.37
CA LYS A 287 15.54 -18.30 30.69
C LYS A 287 16.28 -17.72 29.48
N PHE A 288 15.97 -18.16 28.26
CA PHE A 288 16.57 -17.66 27.02
C PHE A 288 16.33 -16.15 26.79
N LEU A 289 15.27 -15.58 27.36
CA LEU A 289 14.89 -14.18 27.18
C LEU A 289 16.01 -13.22 27.62
N GLN A 290 16.78 -13.56 28.67
CA GLN A 290 17.90 -12.75 29.15
C GLN A 290 19.17 -12.89 28.29
N TYR A 291 19.19 -13.81 27.33
CA TYR A 291 20.32 -14.07 26.42
C TYR A 291 20.10 -13.43 25.04
N LEU A 292 19.02 -12.66 24.88
CA LEU A 292 18.72 -11.93 23.66
C LEU A 292 19.27 -10.50 23.72
N PRO A 293 19.71 -9.91 22.59
CA PRO A 293 20.13 -8.50 22.53
C PRO A 293 19.01 -7.55 22.95
N SER A 294 17.76 -7.89 22.61
CA SER A 294 16.57 -7.13 22.98
C SER A 294 16.30 -7.08 24.49
N ALA A 295 17.03 -7.84 25.32
CA ALA A 295 16.94 -7.76 26.78
C ALA A 295 17.68 -6.55 27.37
N LEU A 296 18.66 -6.00 26.63
CA LEU A 296 19.48 -4.87 27.06
C LEU A 296 18.68 -3.66 27.60
N PRO A 297 17.63 -3.15 26.93
CA PRO A 297 16.83 -2.05 27.46
C PRO A 297 16.14 -2.37 28.79
N TYR A 298 15.72 -3.61 29.00
CA TYR A 298 15.01 -4.04 30.22
C TYR A 298 15.95 -4.26 31.40
N GLU A 299 17.21 -4.65 31.13
CA GLU A 299 18.24 -4.83 32.16
C GLU A 299 18.83 -3.49 32.65
N THR A 300 18.90 -2.50 31.76
CA THR A 300 19.52 -1.19 32.05
C THR A 300 18.54 -0.17 32.65
N SER A 301 17.25 -0.31 32.36
CA SER A 301 16.21 0.66 32.74
C SER A 301 15.63 0.43 34.14
N LYS A 302 14.93 1.45 34.64
CA LYS A 302 14.06 1.32 35.81
C LYS A 302 12.78 0.54 35.43
N LYS A 303 12.37 -0.37 36.31
CA LYS A 303 11.17 -1.20 36.15
C LYS A 303 9.93 -0.36 36.42
N GLY A 304 9.23 0.05 35.36
CA GLY A 304 8.06 0.92 35.46
C GLY A 304 7.11 0.72 34.28
N ASN A 305 6.90 1.77 33.50
CA ASN A 305 6.03 1.74 32.32
C ASN A 305 6.85 1.42 31.08
N VAL A 306 6.44 0.39 30.33
CA VAL A 306 7.00 0.09 29.02
C VAL A 306 5.92 0.12 27.93
N LEU A 307 6.25 0.68 26.78
CA LEU A 307 5.45 0.60 25.57
C LEU A 307 6.17 -0.24 24.53
N ILE A 308 5.48 -1.26 24.01
CA ILE A 308 5.96 -2.12 22.93
C ILE A 308 5.16 -1.81 21.67
N ILE A 309 5.84 -1.26 20.67
CA ILE A 309 5.25 -0.87 19.38
C ILE A 309 5.16 -2.10 18.48
N ASP A 310 4.10 -2.24 17.69
CA ASP A 310 3.90 -3.37 16.76
C ASP A 310 4.20 -4.75 17.40
N SER A 311 3.52 -5.00 18.52
CA SER A 311 3.85 -6.07 19.46
C SER A 311 3.66 -7.50 18.92
N GLY A 312 3.05 -7.74 17.76
CA GLY A 312 2.97 -9.06 17.12
C GLY A 312 2.66 -10.22 18.08
N GLY A 313 3.34 -11.36 17.90
CA GLY A 313 3.51 -12.40 18.92
C GLY A 313 4.76 -12.18 19.80
N SER A 314 5.14 -10.92 20.00
CA SER A 314 6.50 -10.48 20.33
C SER A 314 7.06 -11.06 21.62
N ILE A 315 8.33 -11.42 21.48
CA ILE A 315 9.22 -11.77 22.58
C ILE A 315 9.49 -10.58 23.52
N GLN A 316 9.37 -9.34 23.03
CA GLN A 316 9.55 -8.12 23.83
C GLN A 316 8.53 -8.03 24.96
N SER A 317 7.27 -8.43 24.71
CA SER A 317 6.24 -8.45 25.76
C SER A 317 6.59 -9.46 26.85
N LEU A 318 7.21 -10.57 26.48
CA LEU A 318 7.70 -11.59 27.39
C LEU A 318 8.94 -11.13 28.16
N ILE A 319 9.88 -10.44 27.50
CA ILE A 319 11.07 -9.89 28.16
C ILE A 319 10.64 -8.85 29.21
N ALA A 320 9.71 -7.96 28.87
CA ALA A 320 9.16 -6.97 29.80
C ALA A 320 8.60 -7.62 31.07
N ASP A 321 7.77 -8.66 30.91
CA ASP A 321 7.18 -9.42 32.01
C ASP A 321 8.25 -10.17 32.82
N TYR A 322 9.18 -10.85 32.13
CA TYR A 322 10.29 -11.59 32.76
C TYR A 322 11.19 -10.70 33.62
N TYR A 323 11.49 -9.48 33.16
CA TYR A 323 12.26 -8.51 33.92
C TYR A 323 11.43 -7.79 35.02
N GLY A 324 10.12 -8.02 35.09
CA GLY A 324 9.22 -7.54 36.14
C GLY A 324 8.79 -6.09 35.96
N PHE A 325 8.51 -5.65 34.73
CA PHE A 325 7.91 -4.34 34.47
C PHE A 325 6.45 -4.31 34.94
N SER A 326 6.04 -3.23 35.63
CA SER A 326 4.73 -3.17 36.27
C SER A 326 3.59 -2.90 35.29
N ASN A 327 3.82 -2.05 34.28
CA ASN A 327 2.80 -1.70 33.29
C ASN A 327 3.34 -1.90 31.87
N ILE A 328 2.86 -2.95 31.20
CA ILE A 328 3.29 -3.34 29.86
C ILE A 328 2.20 -2.95 28.85
N TYR A 329 2.39 -1.80 28.21
CA TYR A 329 1.52 -1.30 27.14
C TYR A 329 1.96 -1.85 25.79
N LYS A 330 1.00 -2.27 24.97
CA LYS A 330 1.25 -2.87 23.65
C LYS A 330 0.36 -2.22 22.60
N THR A 331 0.92 -1.99 21.42
CA THR A 331 0.14 -1.58 20.24
C THR A 331 0.38 -2.58 19.11
N GLU A 332 -0.66 -2.91 18.35
CA GLU A 332 -0.56 -3.81 17.20
C GLU A 332 -1.46 -3.31 16.06
N ARG A 333 -0.92 -3.24 14.83
CA ARG A 333 -1.64 -2.73 13.65
C ARG A 333 -2.71 -3.69 13.16
N ASN A 334 -2.55 -4.99 13.40
CA ASN A 334 -3.48 -6.03 12.98
C ASN A 334 -4.45 -6.41 14.12
N PRO A 335 -5.72 -5.93 14.10
CA PRO A 335 -6.68 -6.27 15.16
C PRO A 335 -7.04 -7.76 15.22
N LEU A 336 -7.00 -8.47 14.08
CA LEU A 336 -7.27 -9.92 14.05
C LEU A 336 -6.20 -10.70 14.83
N LEU A 337 -4.94 -10.23 14.83
CA LEU A 337 -3.89 -10.87 15.62
C LEU A 337 -4.14 -10.74 17.11
N ILE A 338 -4.55 -9.56 17.59
CA ILE A 338 -4.90 -9.34 19.00
C ILE A 338 -6.08 -10.24 19.40
N GLU A 339 -7.13 -10.30 18.57
CA GLU A 339 -8.28 -11.16 18.81
C GLU A 339 -7.87 -12.62 18.98
N ILE A 340 -7.04 -13.15 18.07
CA ILE A 340 -6.52 -14.53 18.14
C ILE A 340 -5.69 -14.77 19.41
N LEU A 341 -4.84 -13.80 19.80
CA LEU A 341 -4.02 -13.91 21.01
C LEU A 341 -4.83 -13.85 22.30
N GLN A 342 -5.94 -13.10 22.32
CA GLN A 342 -6.83 -12.95 23.48
C GLN A 342 -7.86 -14.08 23.61
N THR A 343 -8.15 -14.80 22.52
CA THR A 343 -9.14 -15.88 22.49
C THR A 343 -8.46 -17.24 22.50
N ASP A 344 -7.92 -17.64 21.35
CA ASP A 344 -7.43 -19.01 21.12
C ASP A 344 -6.05 -19.28 21.76
N TYR A 345 -5.22 -18.24 21.96
CA TYR A 345 -3.87 -18.37 22.52
C TYR A 345 -3.65 -17.60 23.85
N ASN A 346 -4.73 -17.25 24.55
CA ASN A 346 -4.63 -16.46 25.78
C ASN A 346 -3.89 -17.21 26.90
N GLU A 347 -4.23 -18.48 27.12
CA GLU A 347 -3.54 -19.32 28.11
C GLU A 347 -2.08 -19.59 27.70
N PHE A 348 -1.84 -19.78 26.41
CA PHE A 348 -0.51 -20.07 25.85
C PHE A 348 0.46 -18.89 26.04
N THR A 349 -0.07 -17.66 25.98
CA THR A 349 0.67 -16.41 26.25
C THR A 349 0.55 -15.93 27.69
N GLY A 350 -0.11 -16.68 28.58
CA GLY A 350 -0.25 -16.33 29.99
C GLY A 350 -1.06 -15.05 30.25
N GLY A 351 -2.00 -14.71 29.37
CA GLY A 351 -2.87 -13.55 29.54
C GLY A 351 -2.23 -12.21 29.12
N LEU A 352 -1.02 -12.21 28.58
CA LEU A 352 -0.25 -10.98 28.32
C LEU A 352 -0.96 -9.97 27.42
N TYR A 353 -1.80 -10.42 26.49
CA TYR A 353 -2.50 -9.54 25.57
C TYR A 353 -3.85 -9.05 26.10
N SER A 354 -4.34 -9.57 27.23
CA SER A 354 -5.62 -9.17 27.83
C SER A 354 -5.60 -7.76 28.44
N GLU A 355 -4.42 -7.29 28.86
CA GLU A 355 -4.27 -5.99 29.53
C GLU A 355 -3.39 -5.02 28.73
N ASN A 356 -3.76 -3.73 28.75
CA ASN A 356 -3.00 -2.63 28.16
C ASN A 356 -2.61 -2.83 26.67
N THR A 357 -3.41 -3.59 25.93
CA THR A 357 -3.23 -3.84 24.49
C THR A 357 -4.18 -2.95 23.69
N ARG A 358 -3.67 -2.31 22.63
CA ARG A 358 -4.45 -1.46 21.74
C ARG A 358 -4.19 -1.78 20.27
N THR A 359 -5.22 -1.62 19.46
CA THR A 359 -5.11 -1.74 17.99
C THR A 359 -4.71 -0.40 17.38
N GLY A 360 -3.85 -0.41 16.37
CA GLY A 360 -3.48 0.78 15.58
C GLY A 360 -2.04 1.24 15.74
N LEU A 361 -1.74 2.42 15.20
CA LEU A 361 -0.39 3.01 15.22
C LEU A 361 -0.04 3.58 16.62
N ALA A 362 1.13 3.21 17.13
CA ALA A 362 1.61 3.68 18.44
C ALA A 362 1.64 5.21 18.57
N ARG A 363 2.16 5.92 17.56
CA ARG A 363 2.21 7.38 17.55
C ARG A 363 0.84 8.04 17.64
N SER A 364 -0.19 7.46 17.02
CA SER A 364 -1.55 7.98 17.05
C SER A 364 -2.14 7.84 18.44
N TRP A 365 -1.86 6.71 19.11
CA TRP A 365 -2.24 6.52 20.50
C TRP A 365 -1.50 7.47 21.45
N LEU A 366 -0.19 7.64 21.28
CA LEU A 366 0.64 8.49 22.14
C LEU A 366 0.13 9.93 22.20
N ARG A 367 -0.37 10.48 21.10
CA ARG A 367 -0.99 11.82 21.08
C ARG A 367 -2.22 11.97 21.98
N ASN A 368 -2.90 10.88 22.29
CA ASN A 368 -4.11 10.87 23.11
C ASN A 368 -3.84 10.50 24.57
N THR A 369 -2.59 10.30 24.96
CA THR A 369 -2.22 9.89 26.31
C THR A 369 -1.16 10.80 26.88
N ASN A 370 -1.23 11.05 28.19
CA ASN A 370 -0.20 11.77 28.93
C ASN A 370 0.79 10.82 29.64
N ILE A 371 0.65 9.51 29.43
CA ILE A 371 1.51 8.50 30.06
C ILE A 371 2.94 8.66 29.54
N LYS A 372 3.91 8.67 30.46
CA LYS A 372 5.33 8.64 30.13
C LYS A 372 5.95 7.28 30.44
N PHE A 373 6.88 6.86 29.59
CA PHE A 373 7.46 5.53 29.61
C PHE A 373 8.93 5.54 30.06
N ASP A 374 9.32 4.50 30.79
CA ASP A 374 10.72 4.21 31.10
C ASP A 374 11.40 3.56 29.90
N VAL A 375 10.66 2.71 29.16
CA VAL A 375 11.10 2.09 27.91
C VAL A 375 10.03 2.25 26.85
N ILE A 376 10.40 2.73 25.66
CA ILE A 376 9.62 2.52 24.44
C ILE A 376 10.44 1.57 23.59
N ASP A 377 9.92 0.39 23.29
CA ASP A 377 10.63 -0.63 22.52
C ASP A 377 9.98 -0.78 21.15
N ILE A 378 10.80 -0.64 20.12
CA ILE A 378 10.49 -1.00 18.74
C ILE A 378 11.09 -2.40 18.53
N PRO A 379 10.25 -3.46 18.52
CA PRO A 379 10.65 -4.83 18.32
C PRO A 379 11.43 -5.05 17.04
N LEU A 380 11.97 -6.25 16.92
CA LEU A 380 12.73 -6.65 15.76
C LEU A 380 11.94 -6.46 14.47
N MET A 381 12.35 -5.50 13.65
CA MET A 381 11.75 -5.29 12.34
C MET A 381 12.06 -6.49 11.45
N SER A 382 11.05 -6.98 10.72
CA SER A 382 11.27 -7.96 9.66
C SER A 382 12.29 -7.45 8.64
N ILE A 383 13.11 -8.34 8.09
CA ILE A 383 13.92 -8.03 6.91
C ILE A 383 12.96 -7.79 5.75
N ILE A 384 12.87 -6.54 5.34
CA ILE A 384 11.93 -6.07 4.34
C ILE A 384 12.75 -5.58 3.13
N PRO A 385 12.72 -6.29 1.99
CA PRO A 385 13.36 -5.80 0.77
C PRO A 385 12.65 -4.55 0.23
N SER A 386 13.39 -3.59 -0.35
CA SER A 386 12.86 -2.26 -0.72
C SER A 386 11.88 -2.25 -1.92
N ALA A 387 11.78 -3.29 -2.74
CA ALA A 387 10.67 -3.47 -3.68
C ALA A 387 9.49 -4.18 -3.06
N THR A 388 9.76 -4.94 -1.99
CA THR A 388 8.73 -5.61 -1.21
C THR A 388 8.01 -4.58 -0.34
N PHE A 389 8.61 -3.49 0.13
CA PHE A 389 7.82 -2.46 0.87
C PHE A 389 8.41 -1.04 0.79
N GLY A 390 9.47 -0.77 0.03
CA GLY A 390 10.05 0.58 -0.07
C GLY A 390 9.11 1.61 -0.66
N ILE A 391 8.13 1.17 -1.45
CA ILE A 391 7.09 2.01 -2.03
C ILE A 391 5.89 2.16 -1.07
N SER A 392 5.80 1.31 -0.03
CA SER A 392 4.77 1.43 0.98
C SER A 392 5.16 2.45 2.03
N GLU A 393 4.21 3.31 2.37
CA GLU A 393 4.34 4.35 3.36
C GLU A 393 4.36 3.74 4.77
N ASP A 394 5.37 4.08 5.57
CA ASP A 394 5.39 3.76 6.99
C ASP A 394 5.52 5.02 7.84
N TYR A 395 4.36 5.50 8.29
CA TYR A 395 4.24 6.63 9.20
C TYR A 395 4.75 6.34 10.62
N GLY A 396 5.07 5.08 10.96
CA GLY A 396 5.67 4.70 12.23
C GLY A 396 7.17 5.02 12.33
N PHE A 397 7.83 5.25 11.19
CA PHE A 397 9.30 5.45 11.11
C PHE A 397 9.72 6.80 10.53
N THR A 398 8.88 7.82 10.67
CA THR A 398 9.22 9.21 10.28
C THR A 398 9.85 10.00 11.42
N VAL A 399 10.49 11.12 11.09
CA VAL A 399 11.02 12.06 12.10
C VAL A 399 9.92 12.50 13.06
N GLU A 400 8.71 12.78 12.55
CA GLU A 400 7.56 13.18 13.37
C GLU A 400 7.12 12.07 14.35
N ALA A 401 7.14 10.81 13.93
CA ALA A 401 6.87 9.67 14.80
C ALA A 401 7.91 9.54 15.91
N PHE A 402 9.20 9.68 15.58
CA PHE A 402 10.29 9.60 16.56
C PHE A 402 10.27 10.75 17.55
N LYS A 403 9.88 11.96 17.11
CA LYS A 403 9.65 13.09 18.02
C LYS A 403 8.55 12.76 19.03
N GLU A 404 7.49 12.10 18.59
CA GLU A 404 6.39 11.65 19.46
C GLU A 404 6.86 10.56 20.45
N TYR A 405 7.65 9.58 20.00
CA TYR A 405 8.20 8.55 20.88
C TYR A 405 9.11 9.17 21.94
N ILE A 406 10.05 10.03 21.53
CA ILE A 406 11.01 10.68 22.44
C ILE A 406 10.31 11.64 23.41
N SER A 407 9.26 12.34 22.98
CA SER A 407 8.49 13.25 23.84
C SER A 407 7.74 12.50 24.95
N HIS A 408 7.43 11.22 24.73
CA HIS A 408 6.74 10.33 25.66
C HIS A 408 7.67 9.52 26.57
N LEU A 409 8.98 9.68 26.44
CA LEU A 409 9.94 9.16 27.42
C LEU A 409 9.95 9.99 28.70
N LYS A 410 10.10 9.30 29.84
CA LYS A 410 10.53 9.93 31.10
C LYS A 410 11.93 10.54 30.94
N PRO A 411 12.38 11.44 31.83
CA PRO A 411 13.70 12.06 31.72
C PRO A 411 14.87 11.08 31.57
N GLU A 412 14.82 9.96 32.30
CA GLU A 412 15.80 8.86 32.24
C GLU A 412 15.33 7.67 31.38
N GLY A 413 14.21 7.82 30.67
CA GLY A 413 13.66 6.77 29.83
C GLY A 413 14.47 6.58 28.54
N LEU A 414 14.35 5.39 27.95
CA LEU A 414 15.03 5.02 26.72
C LEU A 414 14.06 4.55 25.63
N LEU A 415 14.43 4.85 24.39
CA LEU A 415 13.88 4.25 23.18
C LEU A 415 14.83 3.14 22.74
N SER A 416 14.32 1.93 22.58
CA SER A 416 15.03 0.75 22.10
C SER A 416 14.55 0.39 20.70
N ILE A 417 15.50 -0.01 19.85
CA ILE A 417 15.22 -0.38 18.47
C ILE A 417 16.06 -1.61 18.13
N ASN A 418 15.39 -2.69 17.74
CA ASN A 418 16.03 -3.93 17.34
C ASN A 418 15.89 -4.14 15.84
N LEU A 419 16.98 -4.45 15.14
CA LEU A 419 16.99 -4.69 13.69
C LEU A 419 17.83 -5.91 13.34
N PHE A 420 17.51 -6.58 12.24
CA PHE A 420 18.42 -7.54 11.63
C PHE A 420 19.59 -6.84 10.95
N ILE A 421 20.76 -7.47 11.01
CA ILE A 421 21.98 -7.05 10.33
C ILE A 421 21.88 -7.49 8.87
N ILE A 422 21.93 -6.52 7.96
CA ILE A 422 21.92 -6.77 6.52
C ILE A 422 23.05 -5.96 5.88
N PRO A 423 24.19 -6.60 5.51
CA PRO A 423 25.25 -5.92 4.79
C PRO A 423 24.91 -5.78 3.28
N PRO A 424 25.23 -4.64 2.63
CA PRO A 424 25.71 -3.40 3.22
C PRO A 424 24.59 -2.65 3.97
N SER A 425 24.98 -1.97 5.07
CA SER A 425 24.07 -1.34 6.03
C SER A 425 23.11 -0.33 5.40
N ARG A 426 21.85 -0.32 5.84
CA ARG A 426 20.81 0.56 5.26
C ARG A 426 19.75 0.96 6.26
N ILE A 427 19.02 -0.01 6.82
CA ILE A 427 17.89 0.21 7.72
C ILE A 427 18.39 0.83 9.02
N GLU A 428 19.48 0.27 9.55
CA GLU A 428 20.11 0.71 10.79
C GLU A 428 20.70 2.12 10.68
N LEU A 429 21.18 2.53 9.50
CA LEU A 429 21.68 3.87 9.27
C LEU A 429 20.54 4.88 9.13
N ARG A 430 19.49 4.53 8.38
CA ARG A 430 18.32 5.41 8.21
C ARG A 430 17.58 5.63 9.52
N ILE A 431 17.39 4.59 10.32
CA ILE A 431 16.72 4.73 11.62
C ILE A 431 17.54 5.59 12.57
N LEU A 432 18.87 5.43 12.54
CA LEU A 432 19.78 6.25 13.33
C LEU A 432 19.71 7.71 12.89
N ASP A 433 19.76 8.00 11.58
CA ASP A 433 19.63 9.35 11.06
C ASP A 433 18.27 9.99 11.41
N THR A 434 17.20 9.19 11.34
CA THR A 434 15.83 9.59 11.74
C THR A 434 15.79 9.96 13.22
N SER A 435 16.40 9.13 14.07
CA SER A 435 16.51 9.36 15.51
C SER A 435 17.30 10.61 15.84
N ILE A 436 18.46 10.80 15.20
CA ILE A 436 19.31 11.97 15.41
C ILE A 436 18.57 13.24 14.98
N THR A 437 17.90 13.22 13.83
CA THR A 437 17.11 14.35 13.34
C THR A 437 15.98 14.71 14.31
N ALA A 438 15.27 13.70 14.84
CA ALA A 438 14.23 13.90 15.84
C ALA A 438 14.78 14.49 17.15
N LEU A 439 15.93 14.03 17.64
CA LEU A 439 16.61 14.60 18.81
C LEU A 439 16.99 16.07 18.58
N SER A 440 17.59 16.36 17.43
CA SER A 440 18.03 17.71 17.06
C SER A 440 16.86 18.69 16.98
N GLU A 441 15.75 18.29 16.33
CA GLU A 441 14.53 19.11 16.25
C GLU A 441 13.80 19.25 17.59
N ASN A 442 14.01 18.34 18.53
CA ASN A 442 13.55 18.47 19.91
C ASN A 442 14.48 19.36 20.77
N GLY A 443 15.51 19.97 20.16
CA GLY A 443 16.41 20.94 20.81
C GLY A 443 17.63 20.32 21.50
N ILE A 444 17.91 19.02 21.31
CA ILE A 444 19.07 18.34 21.88
C ILE A 444 20.28 18.55 20.95
N LYS A 445 21.38 19.11 21.49
CA LYS A 445 22.58 19.49 20.72
C LYS A 445 23.70 18.44 20.76
N ASP A 446 23.97 17.86 21.93
CA ASP A 446 25.11 16.95 22.17
C ASP A 446 24.79 15.48 21.81
N ILE A 447 24.27 15.25 20.60
CA ILE A 447 23.69 13.98 20.12
C ILE A 447 24.55 12.75 20.46
N GLU A 448 25.87 12.88 20.35
CA GLU A 448 26.84 11.81 20.62
C GLU A 448 26.73 11.22 22.03
N ASN A 449 26.17 11.97 22.98
CA ASN A 449 25.99 11.54 24.37
C ASN A 449 24.65 10.83 24.63
N HIS A 450 23.77 10.74 23.64
CA HIS A 450 22.39 10.26 23.77
C HIS A 450 22.14 8.91 23.08
N ILE A 451 23.18 8.28 22.53
CA ILE A 451 23.06 7.06 21.72
C ILE A 451 24.05 6.01 22.20
N ALA A 452 23.59 4.76 22.30
CA ALA A 452 24.43 3.58 22.48
C ALA A 452 23.95 2.45 21.57
N THR A 453 24.85 1.58 21.14
CA THR A 453 24.53 0.52 20.18
C THR A 453 25.39 -0.72 20.41
N VAL A 454 24.70 -1.85 20.47
CA VAL A 454 25.27 -3.19 20.64
C VAL A 454 24.79 -4.07 19.49
N ARG A 455 25.60 -5.04 19.07
CA ARG A 455 25.20 -6.06 18.10
C ARG A 455 25.45 -7.47 18.61
N SER A 456 24.61 -8.38 18.15
CA SER A 456 24.87 -9.81 18.13
C SER A 456 25.43 -10.22 16.77
N TRP A 457 25.28 -11.49 16.42
CA TRP A 457 25.77 -12.06 15.18
C TRP A 457 24.82 -11.83 13.99
N ASP A 458 23.54 -11.57 14.25
CA ASP A 458 22.50 -11.33 13.24
C ASP A 458 21.62 -10.09 13.53
N THR A 459 21.72 -9.46 14.71
CA THR A 459 20.87 -8.34 15.12
C THR A 459 21.64 -7.20 15.76
N ILE A 460 21.10 -5.99 15.65
CA ILE A 460 21.61 -4.76 16.25
C ILE A 460 20.54 -4.16 17.17
N CYS A 461 20.96 -3.72 18.36
CA CYS A 461 20.13 -3.03 19.34
C CYS A 461 20.64 -1.60 19.51
N ILE A 462 19.86 -0.62 19.06
CA ILE A 462 20.14 0.81 19.19
C ILE A 462 19.33 1.35 20.38
N LEU A 463 20.00 2.03 21.29
CA LEU A 463 19.41 2.70 22.44
C LEU A 463 19.54 4.21 22.29
N ILE A 464 18.43 4.92 22.50
CA ILE A 464 18.38 6.38 22.47
C ILE A 464 17.79 6.88 23.78
N LYS A 465 18.46 7.82 24.44
CA LYS A 465 18.07 8.34 25.75
C LYS A 465 17.87 9.85 25.70
N LYS A 466 16.86 10.35 26.41
CA LYS A 466 16.62 11.81 26.51
C LYS A 466 17.67 12.50 27.36
N SER A 467 18.10 11.88 28.46
CA SER A 467 19.28 12.28 29.22
C SER A 467 20.56 11.74 28.59
N LYS A 468 21.72 12.28 28.97
CA LYS A 468 23.01 11.75 28.55
C LYS A 468 23.22 10.36 29.15
N PHE A 469 23.82 9.44 28.39
CA PHE A 469 24.25 8.16 28.94
C PHE A 469 25.30 8.39 30.04
N SER A 470 25.01 7.92 31.25
CA SER A 470 25.91 8.02 32.38
C SER A 470 27.04 6.99 32.29
N SER A 471 28.10 7.19 33.07
CA SER A 471 29.17 6.21 33.22
C SER A 471 28.67 4.88 33.79
N ASP A 472 27.62 4.88 34.63
CA ASP A 472 26.97 3.66 35.13
C ASP A 472 26.19 2.94 34.01
N ASP A 473 25.47 3.68 33.17
CA ASP A 473 24.76 3.11 32.01
C ASP A 473 25.75 2.40 31.07
N ILE A 474 26.86 3.08 30.73
CA ILE A 474 27.92 2.51 29.88
C ILE A 474 28.52 1.25 30.54
N LYS A 475 28.75 1.27 31.86
CA LYS A 475 29.26 0.10 32.58
C LYS A 475 28.29 -1.08 32.49
N LYS A 476 26.99 -0.86 32.67
CA LYS A 476 25.95 -1.90 32.51
C LYS A 476 25.93 -2.47 31.09
N ILE A 477 25.98 -1.61 30.07
CA ILE A 477 26.04 -2.03 28.66
C ILE A 477 27.28 -2.90 28.39
N LYS A 478 28.45 -2.50 28.90
CA LYS A 478 29.69 -3.29 28.77
C LYS A 478 29.60 -4.64 29.46
N VAL A 479 29.05 -4.69 30.68
CA VAL A 479 28.86 -5.93 31.44
C VAL A 479 27.92 -6.88 30.70
N PHE A 480 26.77 -6.38 30.24
CA PHE A 480 25.80 -7.14 29.44
C PHE A 480 26.45 -7.72 28.18
N THR A 481 27.13 -6.88 27.42
CA THR A 481 27.78 -7.24 26.16
C THR A 481 28.86 -8.31 26.37
N LYS A 482 29.69 -8.16 27.42
CA LYS A 482 30.73 -9.13 27.76
C LYS A 482 30.14 -10.46 28.25
N LYS A 483 29.09 -10.42 29.09
CA LYS A 483 28.41 -11.62 29.62
C LYS A 483 27.83 -12.49 28.51
N LEU A 484 27.25 -11.86 27.48
CA LEU A 484 26.55 -12.55 26.40
C LEU A 484 27.40 -12.77 25.14
N GLY A 485 28.66 -12.34 25.14
CA GLY A 485 29.54 -12.48 23.96
C GLY A 485 29.10 -11.63 22.76
N PHE A 486 28.38 -10.55 23.01
CA PHE A 486 27.98 -9.58 22.00
C PHE A 486 29.10 -8.57 21.74
N ASP A 487 28.90 -7.64 20.81
CA ASP A 487 29.93 -6.69 20.41
C ASP A 487 29.43 -5.25 20.44
N LEU A 488 30.29 -4.32 20.88
CA LEU A 488 29.96 -2.90 20.96
C LEU A 488 30.12 -2.25 19.58
N ILE A 489 29.18 -1.39 19.19
CA ILE A 489 29.31 -0.56 17.98
C ILE A 489 29.57 0.89 18.35
N TYR A 490 28.76 1.43 19.27
CA TYR A 490 28.83 2.83 19.67
C TYR A 490 28.39 3.03 21.12
N TYR A 491 29.09 3.90 21.84
CA TYR A 491 28.63 4.55 23.06
C TYR A 491 29.45 5.84 23.24
N PRO A 492 29.05 6.80 24.09
CA PRO A 492 29.80 8.05 24.24
C PRO A 492 31.23 7.80 24.74
N GLY A 493 32.22 8.15 23.92
CA GLY A 493 33.65 7.94 24.23
C GLY A 493 34.21 6.57 23.85
N ILE A 494 33.50 5.78 23.04
CA ILE A 494 33.97 4.47 22.56
C ILE A 494 35.30 4.57 21.80
N LYS A 495 36.18 3.59 22.01
CA LYS A 495 37.42 3.44 21.25
C LYS A 495 37.32 2.32 20.23
N LYS A 496 38.05 2.43 19.12
CA LYS A 496 38.02 1.45 18.02
C LYS A 496 38.44 0.05 18.49
N GLU A 497 39.34 -0.03 19.47
CA GLU A 497 39.87 -1.28 20.01
C GLU A 497 38.85 -2.03 20.87
N GLU A 498 37.75 -1.39 21.27
CA GLU A 498 36.66 -2.00 22.05
C GLU A 498 35.57 -2.64 21.18
N THR A 499 35.72 -2.57 19.86
CA THR A 499 34.72 -3.02 18.88
C THR A 499 35.28 -4.17 18.04
N ASN A 500 34.40 -5.00 17.46
CA ASN A 500 34.76 -6.17 16.66
C ASN A 500 35.63 -7.20 17.42
N ILE A 501 35.36 -7.42 18.71
CA ILE A 501 36.16 -8.32 19.58
C ILE A 501 35.60 -9.74 19.58
N ASN A 502 34.34 -9.87 20.00
CA ASN A 502 33.69 -11.16 20.24
C ASN A 502 33.13 -11.75 18.93
N ILE A 503 32.45 -10.91 18.15
CA ILE A 503 31.85 -11.27 16.86
C ILE A 503 32.67 -10.58 15.78
N ARG A 504 33.72 -11.26 15.31
CA ARG A 504 34.69 -10.69 14.37
C ARG A 504 34.16 -10.72 12.93
N MET A 505 33.86 -9.55 12.39
CA MET A 505 33.63 -9.34 10.97
C MET A 505 34.94 -9.02 10.24
N LEU A 506 34.94 -9.23 8.92
CA LEU A 506 36.08 -8.96 8.02
C LEU A 506 36.59 -7.52 8.12
N SER A 507 35.67 -6.58 8.33
CA SER A 507 35.96 -5.16 8.49
C SER A 507 35.23 -4.61 9.73
N ASN A 508 35.80 -3.56 10.32
CA ASN A 508 35.15 -2.80 11.39
C ASN A 508 34.35 -1.62 10.81
N GLU A 509 33.47 -1.95 9.86
CA GLU A 509 32.72 -0.98 9.08
C GLU A 509 31.67 -0.28 9.94
N TYR A 510 30.94 -1.03 10.79
CA TYR A 510 29.92 -0.51 11.68
C TYR A 510 30.39 0.63 12.59
N TYR A 511 31.58 0.50 13.21
CA TYR A 511 32.17 1.58 14.01
C TYR A 511 32.36 2.86 13.18
N THR A 512 32.86 2.72 11.96
CA THR A 512 33.16 3.86 11.07
C THR A 512 31.88 4.52 10.58
N LEU A 513 30.89 3.72 10.15
CA LEU A 513 29.59 4.21 9.66
C LEU A 513 28.84 4.98 10.76
N PHE A 514 28.73 4.40 11.97
CA PHE A 514 28.04 5.04 13.10
C PHE A 514 28.75 6.32 13.54
N LYS A 515 30.09 6.30 13.61
CA LYS A 515 30.87 7.48 13.97
C LYS A 515 30.67 8.62 12.97
N ASN A 516 30.73 8.34 11.67
CA ASN A 516 30.54 9.34 10.62
C ASN A 516 29.12 9.92 10.59
N LEU A 517 28.12 9.11 10.92
CA LEU A 517 26.72 9.53 10.94
C LEU A 517 26.36 10.35 12.19
N ILE A 518 26.95 10.01 13.35
CA ILE A 518 26.71 10.72 14.62
C ILE A 518 27.50 12.04 14.70
N ASP A 519 28.71 12.10 14.13
CA ASP A 519 29.50 13.33 14.11
C ASP A 519 28.90 14.36 13.14
N ILE A 520 28.47 15.51 13.70
CA ILE A 520 27.82 16.59 12.96
C ILE A 520 28.68 17.15 11.82
N LYS A 521 30.01 17.04 11.89
CA LYS A 521 30.91 17.55 10.85
C LYS A 521 30.96 16.65 9.62
N THR A 522 30.83 15.34 9.81
CA THR A 522 30.93 14.34 8.74
C THR A 522 29.57 13.89 8.22
N ARG A 523 28.51 14.11 8.99
CA ARG A 523 27.18 13.57 8.72
C ARG A 523 26.63 13.96 7.34
N ASP A 524 26.63 15.24 6.98
CA ASP A 524 26.05 15.69 5.71
C ASP A 524 26.79 15.12 4.50
N ASP A 525 28.13 15.05 4.57
CA ASP A 525 28.94 14.45 3.51
C ASP A 525 28.67 12.94 3.40
N PHE A 526 28.60 12.25 4.54
CA PHE A 526 28.27 10.84 4.61
C PHE A 526 26.90 10.53 4.02
N LEU A 527 25.85 11.25 4.43
CA LEU A 527 24.48 11.05 3.93
C LEU A 527 24.38 11.23 2.41
N ASN A 528 25.10 12.21 1.85
CA ASN A 528 25.08 12.47 0.41
C ASN A 528 25.88 11.42 -0.37
N ASN A 529 27.05 11.01 0.13
CA ASN A 529 28.00 10.18 -0.61
C ASN A 529 27.90 8.67 -0.33
N TYR A 530 27.17 8.23 0.69
CA TYR A 530 26.96 6.81 0.96
C TYR A 530 26.18 6.13 -0.17
N LEU A 531 26.48 4.84 -0.40
CA LEU A 531 25.96 4.03 -1.50
C LEU A 531 24.42 4.05 -1.57
N PHE A 532 23.77 3.97 -0.41
CA PHE A 532 22.31 3.99 -0.26
C PHE A 532 21.81 5.34 0.27
N ASP A 533 20.55 5.65 -0.01
CA ASP A 533 19.83 6.73 0.66
C ASP A 533 19.48 6.30 2.08
N VAL A 534 20.20 6.85 3.05
CA VAL A 534 19.98 6.58 4.48
C VAL A 534 19.51 7.83 5.21
N LYS A 535 19.03 8.84 4.47
CA LYS A 535 18.51 10.08 5.06
C LYS A 535 17.16 9.83 5.75
N ALA A 536 16.92 10.58 6.82
CA ALA A 536 15.66 10.59 7.54
C ALA A 536 14.47 10.95 6.65
N VAL A 537 13.36 10.23 6.84
CA VAL A 537 12.09 10.42 6.11
C VAL A 537 11.07 11.17 6.99
N ARG A 538 10.13 11.88 6.35
CA ARG A 538 9.09 12.68 7.03
C ARG A 538 7.69 12.24 6.64
N ASP A 539 6.68 12.71 7.36
CA ASP A 539 5.26 12.51 7.02
C ASP A 539 4.86 13.04 5.62
N ASP A 540 5.69 13.88 4.99
CA ASP A 540 5.50 14.29 3.59
C ASP A 540 6.05 13.32 2.54
N ASN A 541 6.99 12.45 2.93
CA ASN A 541 7.59 11.41 2.09
C ASN A 541 7.92 10.15 2.94
N PRO A 542 6.92 9.44 3.49
CA PRO A 542 7.08 8.39 4.50
C PRO A 542 7.58 7.04 3.92
N PHE A 543 8.49 7.07 2.95
CA PHE A 543 9.00 5.88 2.24
C PHE A 543 10.24 5.29 2.93
N PHE A 544 10.07 4.86 4.18
CA PHE A 544 11.17 4.44 5.06
C PHE A 544 11.99 3.26 4.51
N TYR A 545 11.40 2.39 3.68
CA TYR A 545 12.10 1.23 3.13
C TYR A 545 12.68 1.46 1.73
N TYR A 546 12.66 2.67 1.15
CA TYR A 546 13.25 2.93 -0.18
C TYR A 546 14.69 3.46 -0.08
N TYR A 547 15.71 2.65 -0.34
CA TYR A 547 17.13 3.03 -0.13
C TYR A 547 17.93 3.37 -1.39
N LEU A 548 17.35 3.26 -2.59
CA LEU A 548 18.15 3.32 -3.82
C LEU A 548 18.42 4.75 -4.31
N LYS A 549 19.71 5.05 -4.53
CA LYS A 549 20.15 6.28 -5.21
C LYS A 549 20.44 6.00 -6.69
N ILE A 550 19.80 6.76 -7.59
CA ILE A 550 20.01 6.61 -9.03
C ILE A 550 21.47 6.82 -9.44
N ARG A 551 22.20 7.71 -8.75
CA ARG A 551 23.61 8.03 -9.02
C ARG A 551 24.55 6.84 -8.81
N TYR A 552 24.24 5.96 -7.85
CA TYR A 552 25.09 4.84 -7.45
C TYR A 552 24.62 3.49 -8.00
N ILE A 553 23.65 3.46 -8.92
CA ILE A 553 23.09 2.19 -9.42
C ILE A 553 24.14 1.25 -9.99
N LYS A 554 25.13 1.77 -10.72
CA LYS A 554 26.20 0.95 -11.30
C LYS A 554 27.07 0.31 -10.23
N ASP A 555 27.35 1.04 -9.15
CA ASP A 555 28.15 0.56 -8.04
C ASP A 555 27.37 -0.48 -7.22
N ILE A 556 26.09 -0.21 -6.94
CA ILE A 556 25.19 -1.17 -6.30
C ILE A 556 25.12 -2.46 -7.13
N TYR A 557 24.98 -2.36 -8.45
CA TYR A 557 24.91 -3.53 -9.34
C TYR A 557 26.16 -4.39 -9.23
N ARG A 558 27.35 -3.78 -9.20
CA ARG A 558 28.62 -4.49 -9.04
C ARG A 558 28.76 -5.14 -7.66
N ILE A 559 28.46 -4.40 -6.58
CA ILE A 559 28.57 -4.91 -5.20
C ILE A 559 27.59 -6.05 -4.96
N MET A 560 26.40 -6.01 -5.56
CA MET A 560 25.38 -7.05 -5.46
C MET A 560 25.59 -8.23 -6.41
N GLY A 561 26.79 -8.37 -6.98
CA GLY A 561 27.18 -9.51 -7.80
C GLY A 561 26.62 -9.49 -9.23
N GLU A 562 26.38 -8.30 -9.79
CA GLU A 562 25.93 -8.08 -11.17
C GLU A 562 24.59 -8.75 -11.50
N LYS A 563 23.68 -8.78 -10.52
CA LYS A 563 22.34 -9.34 -10.64
C LYS A 563 21.29 -8.24 -10.69
N TRP A 564 20.66 -8.04 -11.85
CA TRP A 564 19.57 -7.08 -12.02
C TRP A 564 18.37 -7.35 -11.11
N GLN A 565 18.21 -8.59 -10.67
CA GLN A 565 17.12 -8.98 -9.78
C GLN A 565 17.17 -8.30 -8.41
N TYR A 566 18.37 -8.00 -7.88
CA TYR A 566 18.48 -7.25 -6.64
C TYR A 566 17.69 -5.93 -6.71
N PHE A 567 17.74 -5.24 -7.85
CA PHE A 567 16.99 -4.01 -8.06
C PHE A 567 15.48 -4.27 -8.15
N ILE A 568 15.06 -5.40 -8.73
CA ILE A 568 13.64 -5.81 -8.74
C ILE A 568 13.14 -6.03 -7.31
N GLU A 569 13.99 -6.53 -6.41
CA GLU A 569 13.70 -6.72 -4.97
C GLU A 569 13.89 -5.46 -4.12
N GLU A 570 14.53 -4.41 -4.65
CA GLU A 570 14.89 -3.18 -3.93
C GLU A 570 14.25 -1.87 -4.45
N GLY A 571 13.31 -1.94 -5.39
CA GLY A 571 12.39 -0.84 -5.73
C GLY A 571 12.27 -0.55 -7.23
N TYR A 572 13.11 -1.14 -8.08
CA TYR A 572 13.08 -0.93 -9.53
C TYR A 572 11.93 -1.64 -10.24
N ILE A 573 11.19 -2.52 -9.56
CA ILE A 573 9.95 -3.06 -10.14
C ILE A 573 8.99 -1.92 -10.52
N LEU A 574 8.97 -0.83 -9.75
CA LEU A 574 8.18 0.36 -10.06
C LEU A 574 8.62 1.00 -11.37
N LEU A 575 9.93 1.15 -11.58
CA LEU A 575 10.48 1.72 -12.81
C LEU A 575 10.26 0.80 -14.02
N ALA A 576 10.39 -0.52 -13.84
CA ALA A 576 10.12 -1.49 -14.88
C ALA A 576 8.64 -1.46 -15.31
N ILE A 577 7.71 -1.48 -14.33
CA ILE A 577 6.28 -1.33 -14.58
C ILE A 577 5.99 0.04 -15.21
N PHE A 578 6.63 1.12 -14.73
CA PHE A 578 6.49 2.46 -15.30
C PHE A 578 6.85 2.47 -16.79
N ILE A 579 8.02 1.92 -17.16
CA ILE A 579 8.48 1.83 -18.54
C ILE A 579 7.52 1.00 -19.39
N GLN A 580 7.11 -0.17 -18.90
CA GLN A 580 6.16 -1.04 -19.59
C GLN A 580 4.82 -0.34 -19.85
N VAL A 581 4.23 0.25 -18.81
CA VAL A 581 2.97 1.00 -18.88
C VAL A 581 3.11 2.18 -19.84
N PHE A 582 4.22 2.93 -19.76
CA PHE A 582 4.48 4.06 -20.63
C PHE A 582 4.47 3.66 -22.11
N PHE A 583 5.18 2.59 -22.48
CA PHE A 583 5.18 2.08 -23.85
C PHE A 583 3.80 1.58 -24.28
N MET A 584 3.10 0.82 -23.43
CA MET A 584 1.75 0.32 -23.74
C MET A 584 0.74 1.47 -23.91
N SER A 585 0.78 2.48 -23.05
CA SER A 585 -0.05 3.68 -23.14
C SER A 585 0.24 4.48 -24.41
N ILE A 586 1.51 4.63 -24.80
CA ILE A 586 1.87 5.24 -26.09
C ILE A 586 1.25 4.44 -27.24
N ILE A 587 1.42 3.12 -27.25
CA ILE A 587 0.89 2.27 -28.32
C ILE A 587 -0.63 2.43 -28.43
N PHE A 588 -1.37 2.33 -27.32
CA PHE A 588 -2.83 2.43 -27.35
C PHE A 588 -3.36 3.83 -27.65
N ILE A 589 -2.67 4.89 -27.24
CA ILE A 589 -3.05 6.27 -27.56
C ILE A 589 -2.77 6.59 -29.04
N PHE A 590 -1.61 6.20 -29.57
CA PHE A 590 -1.19 6.62 -30.92
C PHE A 590 -1.73 5.72 -32.05
N LEU A 591 -1.96 4.42 -31.82
CA LEU A 591 -2.58 3.51 -32.81
C LEU A 591 -3.87 4.07 -33.47
N PRO A 592 -4.89 4.50 -32.70
CA PRO A 592 -6.12 5.03 -33.28
C PRO A 592 -5.88 6.40 -33.92
N VAL A 593 -5.01 7.24 -33.35
CA VAL A 593 -4.65 8.56 -33.90
C VAL A 593 -4.02 8.42 -35.28
N ILE A 594 -3.07 7.50 -35.48
CA ILE A 594 -2.43 7.28 -36.78
C ILE A 594 -3.44 6.81 -37.84
N LYS A 595 -4.39 5.93 -37.46
CA LYS A 595 -5.44 5.47 -38.38
C LYS A 595 -6.40 6.61 -38.75
N LEU A 596 -6.76 7.46 -37.79
CA LEU A 596 -7.63 8.63 -37.98
C LEU A 596 -6.95 9.77 -38.75
N LEU A 597 -5.63 9.95 -38.61
CA LEU A 597 -4.85 10.91 -39.40
C LEU A 597 -4.68 10.44 -40.86
N LYS A 598 -4.67 9.11 -41.10
CA LYS A 598 -4.62 8.52 -42.44
C LYS A 598 -5.97 8.58 -43.16
N SER A 599 -7.09 8.58 -42.44
CA SER A 599 -8.37 9.00 -43.04
C SER A 599 -8.30 10.51 -43.31
N ARG A 600 -8.44 10.92 -44.57
CA ARG A 600 -8.34 12.33 -45.04
C ARG A 600 -9.51 13.21 -44.57
N ASP A 601 -10.03 13.00 -43.36
CA ASP A 601 -11.12 13.77 -42.78
C ASP A 601 -10.58 15.04 -42.11
N GLU A 602 -10.52 16.15 -42.85
CA GLU A 602 -10.04 17.46 -42.38
C GLU A 602 -10.78 17.96 -41.12
N ILE A 603 -12.03 17.54 -40.92
CA ILE A 603 -12.88 17.91 -39.77
C ILE A 603 -12.34 17.31 -38.46
N ILE A 604 -11.79 16.08 -38.50
CA ILE A 604 -11.22 15.43 -37.32
C ILE A 604 -9.94 16.18 -36.90
N ASN A 605 -9.10 16.56 -37.86
CA ASN A 605 -7.84 17.28 -37.63
C ASN A 605 -8.00 18.62 -36.89
N ARG A 606 -9.12 19.34 -37.11
CA ARG A 606 -9.38 20.63 -36.46
C ARG A 606 -9.79 20.53 -34.99
N HIS A 607 -10.12 19.34 -34.48
CA HIS A 607 -10.68 19.18 -33.13
C HIS A 607 -9.78 18.38 -32.14
N PHE A 608 -8.60 17.93 -32.57
CA PHE A 608 -7.64 17.21 -31.70
C PHE A 608 -7.14 18.04 -30.50
N TYR A 609 -7.26 19.36 -30.54
CA TYR A 609 -6.86 20.23 -29.43
C TYR A 609 -7.64 19.99 -28.12
N ILE A 610 -8.77 19.27 -28.17
CA ILE A 610 -9.53 18.89 -26.97
C ILE A 610 -8.94 17.66 -26.27
N LEU A 611 -8.06 16.89 -26.91
CA LEU A 611 -7.49 15.68 -26.30
C LEU A 611 -6.51 15.96 -25.14
N PRO A 612 -5.64 16.98 -25.20
CA PRO A 612 -4.81 17.38 -24.05
C PRO A 612 -5.62 17.69 -22.79
N TYR A 613 -6.86 18.20 -22.94
CA TYR A 613 -7.74 18.44 -21.80
C TYR A 613 -8.05 17.14 -21.04
N PHE A 614 -8.38 16.05 -21.74
CA PHE A 614 -8.63 14.75 -21.11
C PHE A 614 -7.37 14.16 -20.48
N ALA A 615 -6.20 14.43 -21.06
CA ALA A 615 -4.93 14.04 -20.47
C ALA A 615 -4.66 14.74 -19.15
N PHE A 616 -4.83 16.06 -19.11
CA PHE A 616 -4.58 16.85 -17.90
C PHE A 616 -5.55 16.53 -16.76
N ILE A 617 -6.84 16.34 -17.04
CA ILE A 617 -7.79 15.94 -15.98
C ILE A 617 -7.50 14.52 -15.48
N ALA A 618 -7.10 13.58 -16.33
CA ALA A 618 -6.78 12.21 -15.91
C ALA A 618 -5.57 12.18 -14.96
N ILE A 619 -4.49 12.88 -15.34
CA ILE A 619 -3.29 12.97 -14.50
C ILE A 619 -3.59 13.72 -13.22
N GLY A 620 -4.27 14.87 -13.30
CA GLY A 620 -4.65 15.67 -12.15
C GLY A 620 -5.53 14.90 -11.16
N PHE A 621 -6.52 14.16 -11.66
CA PHE A 621 -7.42 13.35 -10.83
C PHE A 621 -6.64 12.30 -10.04
N MET A 622 -5.81 11.51 -10.73
CA MET A 622 -5.01 10.46 -10.10
C MET A 622 -3.97 11.00 -9.12
N PHE A 623 -3.33 12.13 -9.42
CA PHE A 623 -2.36 12.74 -8.50
C PHE A 623 -3.01 13.10 -7.16
N ILE A 624 -4.22 13.65 -7.20
CA ILE A 624 -4.97 14.04 -6.01
C ILE A 624 -5.48 12.82 -5.27
N GLU A 625 -6.12 11.89 -5.98
CA GLU A 625 -6.69 10.67 -5.40
C GLU A 625 -5.63 9.86 -4.66
N ILE A 626 -4.51 9.55 -5.33
CA ILE A 626 -3.42 8.78 -4.73
C ILE A 626 -2.80 9.54 -3.55
N THR A 627 -2.58 10.86 -3.67
CA THR A 627 -2.05 11.64 -2.55
C THR A 627 -2.98 11.61 -1.32
N PHE A 628 -4.30 11.69 -1.53
CA PHE A 628 -5.26 11.56 -0.44
C PHE A 628 -5.25 10.15 0.17
N VAL A 629 -5.22 9.10 -0.65
CA VAL A 629 -5.08 7.72 -0.16
C VAL A 629 -3.89 7.62 0.78
N GLN A 630 -2.71 8.07 0.33
CA GLN A 630 -1.49 7.94 1.11
C GLN A 630 -1.50 8.79 2.38
N LYS A 631 -1.92 10.05 2.30
CA LYS A 631 -2.00 10.92 3.49
C LYS A 631 -3.03 10.45 4.51
N MET A 632 -4.09 9.76 4.08
CA MET A 632 -5.13 9.24 4.98
C MET A 632 -4.72 7.94 5.69
N ILE A 633 -3.60 7.30 5.31
CA ILE A 633 -3.04 6.15 6.05
C ILE A 633 -2.70 6.54 7.49
N LEU A 634 -2.17 7.75 7.70
CA LEU A 634 -1.81 8.23 9.04
C LEU A 634 -3.01 8.28 10.01
N PRO A 635 -4.11 9.01 9.72
CA PRO A 635 -5.25 9.08 10.62
C PRO A 635 -6.06 7.79 10.70
N LEU A 636 -6.19 7.04 9.60
CA LEU A 636 -6.96 5.79 9.55
C LEU A 636 -6.14 4.56 9.97
N GLU A 637 -4.84 4.74 10.19
CA GLU A 637 -3.88 3.77 10.76
C GLU A 637 -3.68 2.48 9.93
N ASN A 638 -4.37 2.35 8.79
CA ASN A 638 -4.29 1.19 7.91
C ASN A 638 -4.41 1.61 6.44
N PRO A 639 -3.51 1.15 5.55
CA PRO A 639 -3.59 1.43 4.11
C PRO A 639 -4.90 1.01 3.46
N SER A 640 -5.48 -0.12 3.89
CA SER A 640 -6.74 -0.63 3.34
C SER A 640 -7.91 0.26 3.71
N TYR A 641 -7.97 0.74 4.96
CA TYR A 641 -9.00 1.70 5.38
C TYR A 641 -8.86 3.04 4.65
N ALA A 642 -7.62 3.51 4.47
CA ALA A 642 -7.37 4.74 3.74
C ALA A 642 -7.79 4.64 2.28
N MET A 643 -7.33 3.59 1.58
CA MET A 643 -7.71 3.32 0.20
C MET A 643 -9.22 3.23 0.04
N ALA A 644 -9.88 2.40 0.87
CA ALA A 644 -11.34 2.23 0.84
C ALA A 644 -12.06 3.56 1.09
N THR A 645 -11.73 4.27 2.16
CA THR A 645 -12.42 5.50 2.55
C THR A 645 -12.24 6.57 1.49
N VAL A 646 -11.02 6.78 1.00
CA VAL A 646 -10.74 7.82 0.00
C VAL A 646 -11.39 7.49 -1.34
N ILE A 647 -11.23 6.27 -1.86
CA ILE A 647 -11.85 5.87 -3.12
C ILE A 647 -13.36 6.00 -3.05
N VAL A 648 -14.00 5.47 -2.00
CA VAL A 648 -15.45 5.56 -1.83
C VAL A 648 -15.89 7.02 -1.77
N SER A 649 -15.18 7.85 -1.01
CA SER A 649 -15.49 9.28 -0.89
C SER A 649 -15.35 10.00 -2.23
N ILE A 650 -14.22 9.84 -2.92
CA ILE A 650 -13.96 10.51 -4.20
C ILE A 650 -14.95 10.02 -5.25
N LEU A 651 -15.14 8.72 -5.43
CA LEU A 651 -16.01 8.16 -6.46
C LEU A 651 -17.47 8.53 -6.24
N ILE A 652 -18.02 8.35 -5.03
CA ILE A 652 -19.41 8.70 -4.75
C ILE A 652 -19.63 10.20 -4.90
N CYS A 653 -18.76 11.04 -4.32
CA CYS A 653 -18.89 12.49 -4.43
C CYS A 653 -18.72 12.98 -5.87
N SER A 654 -17.75 12.45 -6.63
CA SER A 654 -17.59 12.73 -8.06
C SER A 654 -18.80 12.28 -8.87
N GLY A 655 -19.38 11.12 -8.55
CA GLY A 655 -20.60 10.65 -9.19
C GLY A 655 -21.80 11.55 -8.92
N ILE A 656 -21.95 12.07 -7.70
CA ILE A 656 -22.96 13.07 -7.34
C ILE A 656 -22.71 14.39 -8.07
N GLY A 657 -21.46 14.87 -8.12
CA GLY A 657 -21.07 16.07 -8.87
C GLY A 657 -21.40 15.96 -10.36
N SER A 658 -21.13 14.79 -10.94
CA SER A 658 -21.49 14.47 -12.32
C SER A 658 -23.01 14.53 -12.55
N LEU A 659 -23.81 13.97 -11.63
CA LEU A 659 -25.27 13.99 -11.71
C LEU A 659 -25.85 15.40 -11.58
N LEU A 660 -25.33 16.19 -10.64
CA LEU A 660 -25.78 17.57 -10.43
C LEU A 660 -25.38 18.47 -11.60
N SER A 661 -24.19 18.25 -12.20
CA SER A 661 -23.81 18.99 -13.40
C SER A 661 -24.68 18.67 -14.62
N TYR A 662 -25.24 17.46 -14.70
CA TYR A 662 -26.27 17.12 -15.69
C TYR A 662 -27.58 17.89 -15.46
N ARG A 663 -28.01 18.06 -14.20
CA ARG A 663 -29.26 18.78 -13.85
C ARG A 663 -29.13 20.30 -13.92
N PHE A 664 -27.98 20.86 -13.53
CA PHE A 664 -27.75 22.30 -13.41
C PHE A 664 -26.70 22.79 -14.41
N LYS A 665 -27.14 23.54 -15.43
CA LYS A 665 -26.27 24.06 -16.50
C LYS A 665 -25.14 24.99 -16.00
N ASN A 666 -25.34 25.70 -14.89
CA ASN A 666 -24.30 26.59 -14.32
C ASN A 666 -23.04 25.83 -13.89
N LEU A 667 -23.20 24.56 -13.51
CA LEU A 667 -22.10 23.65 -13.18
C LEU A 667 -21.42 23.06 -14.44
N GLN A 668 -21.81 23.47 -15.65
CA GLN A 668 -21.13 23.04 -16.89
C GLN A 668 -20.00 24.00 -17.31
N SER A 669 -19.59 24.88 -16.39
CA SER A 669 -18.60 25.92 -16.65
C SER A 669 -17.17 25.40 -16.62
N THR A 670 -16.33 25.89 -17.52
CA THR A 670 -14.88 25.61 -17.54
C THR A 670 -14.17 26.13 -16.29
N PHE A 671 -14.73 27.15 -15.63
CA PHE A 671 -14.22 27.71 -14.38
C PHE A 671 -14.15 26.71 -13.22
N ILE A 672 -14.85 25.57 -13.30
CA ILE A 672 -14.74 24.52 -12.28
C ILE A 672 -13.34 23.96 -12.20
N CYS A 673 -12.60 23.87 -13.31
CA CYS A 673 -11.20 23.45 -13.28
C CYS A 673 -10.34 24.42 -12.45
N LEU A 674 -10.65 25.72 -12.49
CA LEU A 674 -9.98 26.74 -11.68
C LEU A 674 -10.36 26.62 -10.18
N ILE A 675 -11.64 26.35 -9.88
CA ILE A 675 -12.09 26.07 -8.50
C ILE A 675 -11.34 24.87 -7.93
N ILE A 676 -11.21 23.79 -8.72
CA ILE A 676 -10.45 22.60 -8.32
C ILE A 676 -8.98 22.96 -8.05
N THR A 677 -8.33 23.75 -8.91
CA THR A 677 -6.96 24.23 -8.68
C THR A 677 -6.82 24.94 -7.33
N PHE A 678 -7.72 25.87 -7.00
CA PHE A 678 -7.68 26.57 -5.71
C PHE A 678 -7.96 25.64 -4.52
N LEU A 679 -8.90 24.71 -4.66
CA LEU A 679 -9.17 23.71 -3.63
C LEU A 679 -7.95 22.83 -3.37
N ILE A 680 -7.24 22.36 -4.41
CA ILE A 680 -6.03 21.54 -4.23
C ILE A 680 -4.95 22.33 -3.48
N ILE A 681 -4.75 23.60 -3.83
CA ILE A 681 -3.78 24.47 -3.12
C ILE A 681 -4.18 24.60 -1.64
N TYR A 682 -5.47 24.82 -1.37
CA TYR A 682 -6.03 24.86 -0.01
C TYR A 682 -5.73 23.56 0.76
N TYR A 683 -6.05 22.39 0.19
CA TYR A 683 -5.73 21.10 0.83
C TYR A 683 -4.22 20.92 1.02
N SER A 684 -3.36 21.34 0.09
CA SER A 684 -1.89 21.21 0.25
C SER A 684 -1.34 21.97 1.47
N ILE A 685 -2.06 22.98 1.95
CA ILE A 685 -1.66 23.82 3.10
C ILE A 685 -2.35 23.33 4.38
N PHE A 686 -3.65 23.06 4.33
CA PHE A 686 -4.46 22.79 5.53
C PHE A 686 -4.65 21.30 5.85
N LEU A 687 -4.32 20.39 4.93
CA LEU A 687 -4.45 18.95 5.17
C LEU A 687 -3.74 18.48 6.44
N PRO A 688 -2.48 18.88 6.75
CA PRO A 688 -1.82 18.47 7.99
C PRO A 688 -2.65 18.79 9.24
N ILE A 689 -3.25 19.97 9.30
CA ILE A 689 -4.10 20.40 10.43
C ILE A 689 -5.35 19.52 10.54
N PHE A 690 -5.97 19.18 9.40
CA PHE A 690 -7.12 18.26 9.39
C PHE A 690 -6.74 16.86 9.86
N LEU A 691 -5.58 16.34 9.44
CA LEU A 691 -5.11 15.03 9.89
C LEU A 691 -4.91 15.02 11.41
N GLU A 692 -4.31 16.07 11.98
CA GLU A 692 -4.15 16.20 13.43
C GLU A 692 -5.48 16.23 14.18
N PHE A 693 -6.48 16.89 13.61
CA PHE A 693 -7.82 16.95 14.20
C PHE A 693 -8.55 15.59 14.15
N ILE A 694 -8.28 14.74 13.18
CA ILE A 694 -8.92 13.42 13.03
C ILE A 694 -8.30 12.36 13.96
N LEU A 695 -6.98 12.44 14.20
CA LEU A 695 -6.22 11.45 14.98
C LEU A 695 -6.85 11.01 16.33
N PRO A 696 -7.45 11.88 17.16
CA PRO A 696 -7.95 11.50 18.48
C PRO A 696 -9.21 10.62 18.48
N TYR A 697 -9.94 10.54 17.37
CA TYR A 697 -11.25 9.92 17.35
C TYR A 697 -11.21 8.39 17.08
N THR A 698 -12.33 7.70 17.33
CA THR A 698 -12.47 6.27 17.00
C THR A 698 -12.47 6.06 15.49
N LEU A 699 -12.12 4.86 15.02
CA LEU A 699 -12.03 4.55 13.59
C LEU A 699 -13.31 4.91 12.82
N SER A 700 -14.49 4.60 13.35
CA SER A 700 -15.76 4.93 12.70
C SER A 700 -15.95 6.44 12.51
N VAL A 701 -15.58 7.24 13.52
CA VAL A 701 -15.65 8.70 13.45
C VAL A 701 -14.58 9.23 12.49
N LYS A 702 -13.36 8.66 12.50
CA LYS A 702 -12.28 9.02 11.57
C LYS A 702 -12.70 8.83 10.12
N VAL A 703 -13.36 7.72 9.79
CA VAL A 703 -13.88 7.44 8.43
C VAL A 703 -14.91 8.49 8.01
N ILE A 704 -15.87 8.82 8.89
CA ILE A 704 -16.91 9.83 8.60
C ILE A 704 -16.27 11.21 8.39
N MET A 705 -15.34 11.60 9.25
CA MET A 705 -14.63 12.89 9.11
C MET A 705 -13.81 12.95 7.83
N ALA A 706 -13.07 11.88 7.49
CA ALA A 706 -12.32 11.80 6.25
C ALA A 706 -13.23 11.93 5.02
N PHE A 707 -14.42 11.30 5.03
CA PHE A 707 -15.42 11.46 3.98
C PHE A 707 -15.82 12.93 3.79
N PHE A 708 -16.18 13.62 4.87
CA PHE A 708 -16.58 15.04 4.78
C PHE A 708 -15.44 15.96 4.38
N ILE A 709 -14.20 15.65 4.75
CA ILE A 709 -13.02 16.42 4.33
C ILE A 709 -12.77 16.24 2.83
N ILE A 710 -12.97 15.03 2.28
CA ILE A 710 -12.72 14.74 0.86
C ILE A 710 -13.91 15.13 -0.03
N MET A 711 -15.12 15.16 0.52
CA MET A 711 -16.36 15.41 -0.21
C MET A 711 -16.32 16.66 -1.14
N PRO A 712 -15.84 17.84 -0.71
CA PRO A 712 -15.84 19.03 -1.57
C PRO A 712 -15.00 18.85 -2.83
N ILE A 713 -13.77 18.37 -2.70
CA ILE A 713 -12.87 18.17 -3.85
C ILE A 713 -13.37 17.03 -4.74
N GLY A 714 -13.80 15.92 -4.14
CA GLY A 714 -14.40 14.79 -4.86
C GLY A 714 -15.63 15.23 -5.68
N PHE A 715 -16.49 16.08 -5.11
CA PHE A 715 -17.66 16.62 -5.81
C PHE A 715 -17.29 17.39 -7.08
N PHE A 716 -16.37 18.36 -6.97
CA PHE A 716 -15.99 19.16 -8.13
C PHE A 716 -15.20 18.36 -9.17
N MET A 717 -14.37 17.39 -8.76
CA MET A 717 -13.58 16.55 -9.67
C MET A 717 -14.43 15.68 -10.61
N GLY A 718 -15.66 15.35 -10.24
CA GLY A 718 -16.59 14.57 -11.07
C GLY A 718 -17.25 15.33 -12.24
N ILE A 719 -17.05 16.65 -12.31
CA ILE A 719 -17.75 17.53 -13.24
C ILE A 719 -17.00 17.76 -14.58
N PRO A 720 -15.66 17.99 -14.61
CA PRO A 720 -14.93 18.30 -15.83
C PRO A 720 -15.04 17.23 -16.92
N PHE A 721 -14.84 15.96 -16.58
CA PHE A 721 -14.84 14.85 -17.54
C PHE A 721 -16.13 14.72 -18.38
N PRO A 722 -17.33 14.59 -17.79
CA PRO A 722 -18.58 14.47 -18.55
C PRO A 722 -18.87 15.75 -19.37
N ASN A 723 -18.51 16.93 -18.87
CA ASN A 723 -18.66 18.19 -19.61
C ASN A 723 -17.75 18.21 -20.84
N GLY A 724 -16.50 17.78 -20.69
CA GLY A 724 -15.56 17.63 -21.81
C GLY A 724 -16.10 16.66 -22.86
N LEU A 725 -16.66 15.52 -22.45
CA LEU A 725 -17.25 14.54 -23.36
C LEU A 725 -18.46 15.09 -24.11
N LYS A 726 -19.30 15.89 -23.46
CA LYS A 726 -20.43 16.56 -24.11
C LYS A 726 -19.95 17.53 -25.19
N ILE A 727 -18.95 18.36 -24.88
CA ILE A 727 -18.33 19.29 -25.84
C ILE A 727 -17.67 18.55 -27.00
N ALA A 728 -16.98 17.43 -26.72
CA ALA A 728 -16.38 16.58 -27.75
C ALA A 728 -17.45 15.94 -28.65
N GLY A 729 -18.52 15.41 -28.06
CA GLY A 729 -19.64 14.77 -28.76
C GLY A 729 -20.45 15.73 -29.63
N GLU A 730 -20.62 16.99 -29.22
CA GLU A 730 -21.24 18.05 -30.04
C GLU A 730 -20.42 18.39 -31.29
N ARG A 731 -19.12 18.12 -31.28
CA ARG A 731 -18.22 18.40 -32.40
C ARG A 731 -18.02 17.19 -33.29
N ASN A 732 -17.63 16.06 -32.69
CA ASN A 732 -17.42 14.82 -33.41
C ASN A 732 -17.49 13.62 -32.45
N ILE A 733 -18.49 12.75 -32.66
CA ILE A 733 -18.73 11.57 -31.84
C ILE A 733 -17.57 10.56 -31.88
N SER A 734 -16.76 10.58 -32.94
CA SER A 734 -15.58 9.72 -33.09
C SER A 734 -14.44 10.09 -32.14
N LEU A 735 -14.46 11.28 -31.53
CA LEU A 735 -13.48 11.69 -30.53
C LEU A 735 -13.74 11.08 -29.14
N ILE A 736 -14.96 10.62 -28.84
CA ILE A 736 -15.33 10.12 -27.51
C ILE A 736 -14.53 8.86 -27.12
N PRO A 737 -14.43 7.81 -27.95
CA PRO A 737 -13.61 6.64 -27.60
C PRO A 737 -12.12 6.96 -27.47
N LEU A 738 -11.61 7.95 -28.23
CA LEU A 738 -10.23 8.39 -28.13
C LEU A 738 -9.98 9.19 -26.84
N ALA A 739 -10.91 10.08 -26.46
CA ALA A 739 -10.87 10.77 -25.17
C ALA A 739 -10.92 9.77 -24.00
N TRP A 740 -11.77 8.74 -24.10
CA TRP A 740 -11.84 7.64 -23.14
C TRP A 740 -10.52 6.86 -23.06
N ALA A 741 -9.92 6.53 -24.21
CA ALA A 741 -8.64 5.83 -24.27
C ALA A 741 -7.49 6.63 -23.65
N ILE A 742 -7.38 7.93 -23.97
CA ILE A 742 -6.36 8.83 -23.40
C ILE A 742 -6.54 8.95 -21.89
N ASN A 743 -7.77 9.17 -21.44
CA ASN A 743 -8.07 9.24 -20.02
C ASN A 743 -7.68 7.94 -19.32
N GLY A 744 -8.15 6.79 -19.80
CA GLY A 744 -7.81 5.47 -19.24
C GLY A 744 -6.31 5.20 -19.20
N CYS A 745 -5.59 5.39 -20.31
CA CYS A 745 -4.15 5.11 -20.39
C CYS A 745 -3.31 6.02 -19.48
N LEU A 746 -3.66 7.30 -19.36
CA LEU A 746 -2.96 8.23 -18.47
C LEU A 746 -3.34 8.02 -17.00
N SER A 747 -4.54 7.53 -16.73
CA SER A 747 -4.95 7.06 -15.40
C SER A 747 -4.16 5.82 -14.95
N VAL A 748 -3.65 4.98 -15.86
CA VAL A 748 -2.69 3.90 -15.51
C VAL A 748 -1.34 4.48 -15.09
N PHE A 749 -0.87 5.47 -15.86
CA PHE A 749 0.47 6.03 -15.74
C PHE A 749 0.65 6.94 -14.52
N ALA A 750 -0.37 7.74 -14.21
CA ALA A 750 -0.31 8.81 -13.22
C ALA A 750 -0.09 8.35 -11.77
N PRO A 751 -0.68 7.23 -11.26
CA PRO A 751 -0.40 6.73 -9.91
C PRO A 751 1.06 6.37 -9.67
N ILE A 752 1.70 5.72 -10.65
CA ILE A 752 3.12 5.36 -10.56
C ILE A 752 3.99 6.62 -10.52
N LEU A 753 3.70 7.56 -11.42
CA LEU A 753 4.40 8.85 -11.47
C LEU A 753 4.21 9.65 -10.17
N THR A 754 3.01 9.59 -9.57
CA THR A 754 2.70 10.22 -8.29
C THR A 754 3.64 9.74 -7.20
N ILE A 755 3.80 8.42 -7.05
CA ILE A 755 4.66 7.85 -6.03
C ILE A 755 6.14 8.17 -6.30
N MET A 756 6.59 8.08 -7.56
CA MET A 756 7.96 8.46 -7.94
C MET A 756 8.29 9.91 -7.59
N ILE A 757 7.35 10.84 -7.83
CA ILE A 757 7.52 12.25 -7.44
C ILE A 757 7.47 12.39 -5.91
N ALA A 758 6.59 11.66 -5.22
CA ALA A 758 6.45 11.73 -3.77
C ALA A 758 7.69 11.25 -3.01
N ILE A 759 8.38 10.21 -3.50
CA ILE A 759 9.62 9.69 -2.90
C ILE A 759 10.70 10.79 -2.84
N GLU A 760 10.93 11.49 -3.95
CA GLU A 760 12.01 12.49 -4.08
C GLU A 760 11.60 13.87 -3.52
N PHE A 761 10.35 14.27 -3.74
CA PHE A 761 9.92 15.66 -3.56
C PHE A 761 8.80 15.86 -2.54
N GLY A 762 8.20 14.77 -2.05
CA GLY A 762 7.09 14.79 -1.10
C GLY A 762 5.72 15.03 -1.72
N PHE A 763 4.68 14.59 -1.01
CA PHE A 763 3.28 14.66 -1.41
C PHE A 763 2.77 16.10 -1.60
N LYS A 764 3.32 17.08 -0.87
CA LYS A 764 2.94 18.49 -1.05
C LYS A 764 3.21 18.98 -2.48
N ARG A 765 4.33 18.57 -3.08
CA ARG A 765 4.67 18.97 -4.46
C ARG A 765 3.84 18.22 -5.49
N VAL A 766 3.44 16.98 -5.20
CA VAL A 766 2.47 16.24 -6.03
C VAL A 766 1.15 17.00 -6.12
N PHE A 767 0.61 17.51 -5.00
CA PHE A 767 -0.60 18.34 -5.03
C PHE A 767 -0.43 19.58 -5.92
N TRP A 768 0.70 20.28 -5.84
CA TRP A 768 0.95 21.45 -6.69
C TRP A 768 1.00 21.11 -8.18
N ILE A 769 1.61 19.97 -8.53
CA ILE A 769 1.63 19.49 -9.92
C ILE A 769 0.21 19.09 -10.37
N GLY A 770 -0.57 18.44 -9.51
CA GLY A 770 -1.99 18.17 -9.77
C GLY A 770 -2.81 19.44 -10.00
N ALA A 771 -2.59 20.47 -9.19
CA ALA A 771 -3.23 21.79 -9.33
C ALA A 771 -2.86 22.46 -10.66
N LEU A 772 -1.59 22.35 -11.08
CA LEU A 772 -1.10 22.81 -12.38
C LEU A 772 -1.82 22.09 -13.53
N PHE A 773 -2.01 20.77 -13.45
CA PHE A 773 -2.74 20.05 -14.50
C PHE A 773 -4.20 20.50 -14.64
N TYR A 774 -4.93 20.71 -13.53
CA TYR A 774 -6.28 21.27 -13.60
C TYR A 774 -6.29 22.72 -14.15
N PHE A 775 -5.26 23.51 -13.85
CA PHE A 775 -5.12 24.85 -14.42
C PHE A 775 -4.85 24.81 -15.93
N LEU A 776 -3.99 23.90 -16.39
CA LEU A 776 -3.75 23.68 -17.82
C LEU A 776 -5.01 23.19 -18.54
N ALA A 777 -5.80 22.32 -17.91
CA ALA A 777 -7.10 21.89 -18.42
C ALA A 777 -8.07 23.08 -18.60
N PHE A 778 -8.09 24.02 -17.66
CA PHE A 778 -8.85 25.27 -17.79
C PHE A 778 -8.39 26.10 -19.00
N LEU A 779 -7.08 26.29 -19.19
CA LEU A 779 -6.52 27.06 -20.30
C LEU A 779 -6.88 26.45 -21.67
N CYS A 780 -6.84 25.12 -21.79
CA CYS A 780 -7.19 24.40 -23.02
C CYS A 780 -8.61 24.73 -23.52
N LEU A 781 -9.59 24.82 -22.60
CA LEU A 781 -10.97 25.12 -22.96
C LEU A 781 -11.27 26.64 -23.02
N SER A 782 -10.61 27.44 -22.18
CA SER A 782 -10.82 28.90 -22.09
C SER A 782 -10.34 29.64 -23.33
N ASN A 783 -9.12 29.35 -23.82
CA ASN A 783 -8.53 30.02 -24.97
C ASN A 783 -9.33 29.85 -26.27
N HIS A 784 -10.19 28.83 -26.36
CA HIS A 784 -11.02 28.59 -27.54
C HIS A 784 -12.40 29.22 -27.50
N ARG A 785 -12.97 29.49 -26.32
CA ARG A 785 -14.20 30.30 -26.22
C ARG A 785 -13.96 31.74 -26.70
N ASN A 786 -12.80 32.32 -26.37
CA ASN A 786 -12.45 33.70 -26.77
C ASN A 786 -12.16 33.85 -28.27
N LYS A 787 -11.68 32.81 -28.97
CA LYS A 787 -11.54 32.84 -30.44
C LYS A 787 -12.88 32.84 -31.19
N ARG A 788 -13.95 32.32 -30.57
CA ARG A 788 -15.30 32.23 -31.17
C ARG A 788 -16.12 33.50 -31.01
N ASN A 789 -15.77 34.39 -30.09
CA ASN A 789 -16.40 35.71 -29.93
C ASN A 789 -15.70 36.80 -30.77
N ARG A 790 -14.64 36.46 -31.51
CA ARG A 790 -13.87 37.37 -32.39
C ARG A 790 -14.02 37.04 -33.89
N THR A 791 -14.85 36.06 -34.22
CA THR A 791 -15.27 35.66 -35.57
C THR A 791 -16.78 35.60 -35.57
#